data_AF-A0AA39I706-F1
#
_entry.id   AF-A0AA39I706-F1
#
_cell.length_a   1.000
_cell.length_b   1.000
_cell.length_c   1.000
_cell.angle_alpha   90.00
_cell.angle_beta   90.00
_cell.angle_gamma   90.00
#
_symmetry.space_group_name_H-M   'P 1'
#
loop_
_entity.id
_entity.type
_entity.pdbx_description
1 polymer ?
#
loop_
_entity_poly.entity_id
_entity_poly.type
_entity_poly.pdbx_seq_one_letter_code
_entity_poly.pdbx_strand_id
1 'polypeptide(L)'
;MASTPSGPARSAADELREGAAEYAAAVAQLDNFERLQKSMEAGELTEEILEMCPEIAEKMAEIEKLKYRAGILNASIMRQTAANAKITKQKPAKSESSKKSGAPAEKKAKNENKPAKVKRNYVHVTDCGDSVFGSLKEVFAEAISKAAPGEKDLPVILAEATNPKFGNYQLNSAMAISKKIKAAPKAVAEKIVANLPAVDLIEKVEIAGPGFINIFTDNKFVCKRVASIHKEGVHIPKIQKKRVIVDFSSPNIAKQMHVGHLRTTIIGDVICRVLEFVGFDVLRLNHLGDWGTQFGMLIAHLQDEFPSFLIETPPIGDLQEFYKASKVRFDNDEAFKTRAYECVVKLQRRETDIVKAWQMICEVSRKDFQRIYDRLDISIIERGESFYQELMVSVVKELEEKGVLKVEDGRKVMFPTGCTVPLTVVKSDGGNTYDTSDLAALRQRIVNESADWVIYVVDAGQSLHLETVFQAGQDVGWYSADEKRVEHVQFGLVLGEDKKKFKTRSGETVKLTDLLDEGVRKASEKVAERENMSVEERAATSEAVAYNCIKYADLSHNRINDYIFSYDRMLDDKGNTAVYLMYAYARIKSIRRNLTVTSEDVSSYVAGLEEGTLPLTDEREIALAKHILKFSDCLLAVLDSLQPHQLCDYLYNLATSFHDFYTTCYVIHRDNDGNETINMHRVVLLDVTAKMMDTCFQLLGLRTIEKM
;
A
#
# COMPACT_ATOMS: atom_id res chain seq x y z
N MET A 1 9.92 -83.49 23.35
CA MET A 1 9.46 -83.21 24.72
C MET A 1 10.43 -82.21 25.34
N ALA A 2 9.93 -81.08 25.84
CA ALA A 2 10.67 -80.20 26.75
C ALA A 2 9.62 -79.42 27.55
N SER A 3 9.38 -79.83 28.80
CA SER A 3 8.40 -79.23 29.70
C SER A 3 9.02 -78.04 30.42
N THR A 4 8.45 -76.85 30.27
CA THR A 4 8.77 -75.68 31.11
C THR A 4 8.22 -75.87 32.54
N PRO A 5 8.92 -75.41 33.59
CA PRO A 5 8.47 -75.58 34.98
C PRO A 5 7.42 -74.54 35.36
N SER A 6 6.38 -74.97 36.09
CA SER A 6 5.43 -74.08 36.76
C SER A 6 6.07 -73.41 37.98
N GLY A 7 6.06 -72.07 38.04
CA GLY A 7 6.41 -71.33 39.25
C GLY A 7 5.38 -71.50 40.39
N PRO A 8 5.72 -71.12 41.63
CA PRO A 8 4.84 -71.28 42.78
C PRO A 8 3.60 -70.38 42.68
N ALA A 9 2.43 -70.94 42.98
CA ALA A 9 1.20 -70.17 43.06
C ALA A 9 1.26 -69.16 44.22
N ARG A 10 0.97 -67.88 43.94
CA ARG A 10 0.77 -66.86 44.98
C ARG A 10 -0.44 -67.23 45.84
N SER A 11 -0.41 -66.87 47.13
CA SER A 11 -1.58 -67.08 47.98
C SER A 11 -2.62 -66.00 47.69
N ALA A 12 -3.89 -66.38 47.63
CA ALA A 12 -4.99 -65.43 47.41
C ALA A 12 -5.09 -64.34 48.49
N ALA A 13 -4.47 -64.54 49.65
CA ALA A 13 -4.38 -63.55 50.73
C ALA A 13 -3.36 -62.44 50.44
N ASP A 14 -2.29 -62.74 49.70
CA ASP A 14 -1.28 -61.75 49.33
C ASP A 14 -1.81 -60.84 48.21
N GLU A 15 -2.47 -61.40 47.20
CA GLU A 15 -3.12 -60.65 46.11
C GLU A 15 -4.24 -59.74 46.62
N LEU A 16 -5.03 -60.20 47.60
CA LEU A 16 -6.04 -59.36 48.29
C LEU A 16 -5.43 -58.20 49.06
N ARG A 17 -4.24 -58.40 49.65
CA ARG A 17 -3.54 -57.37 50.44
C ARG A 17 -2.82 -56.36 49.56
N GLU A 18 -2.24 -56.80 48.44
CA GLU A 18 -1.63 -55.95 47.41
C GLU A 18 -2.72 -55.08 46.74
N GLY A 19 -3.82 -55.70 46.30
CA GLY A 19 -4.98 -54.98 45.72
C GLY A 19 -5.68 -54.03 46.69
N ALA A 20 -5.74 -54.33 48.00
CA ALA A 20 -6.26 -53.41 49.00
C ALA A 20 -5.34 -52.19 49.21
N ALA A 21 -4.02 -52.35 49.09
CA ALA A 21 -3.07 -51.25 49.16
C ALA A 21 -3.12 -50.35 47.92
N GLU A 22 -3.21 -50.94 46.73
CA GLU A 22 -3.41 -50.19 45.47
C GLU A 22 -4.74 -49.43 45.47
N TYR A 23 -5.83 -50.04 45.94
CA TYR A 23 -7.13 -49.38 46.07
C TYR A 23 -7.06 -48.19 47.03
N ALA A 24 -6.41 -48.34 48.20
CA ALA A 24 -6.24 -47.24 49.15
C ALA A 24 -5.40 -46.09 48.58
N ALA A 25 -4.35 -46.39 47.81
CA ALA A 25 -3.53 -45.40 47.13
C ALA A 25 -4.31 -44.66 46.02
N ALA A 26 -5.11 -45.38 45.23
CA ALA A 26 -5.94 -44.81 44.18
C ALA A 26 -7.04 -43.89 44.74
N VAL A 27 -7.69 -44.27 45.85
CA VAL A 27 -8.68 -43.42 46.54
C VAL A 27 -8.01 -42.14 47.09
N ALA A 28 -6.83 -42.24 47.69
CA ALA A 28 -6.10 -41.07 48.19
C ALA A 28 -5.66 -40.11 47.06
N GLN A 29 -5.32 -40.63 45.87
CA GLN A 29 -5.07 -39.79 44.70
C GLN A 29 -6.36 -39.13 44.17
N LEU A 30 -7.48 -39.87 44.14
CA LEU A 30 -8.77 -39.35 43.69
C LEU A 30 -9.25 -38.19 44.56
N ASP A 31 -9.23 -38.34 45.89
CA ASP A 31 -9.59 -37.27 46.85
C ASP A 31 -8.73 -36.02 46.65
N ASN A 32 -7.44 -36.18 46.34
CA ASN A 32 -6.54 -35.06 46.09
C ASN A 32 -6.90 -34.32 44.78
N PHE A 33 -7.19 -35.07 43.70
CA PHE A 33 -7.62 -34.47 42.43
C PHE A 33 -9.00 -33.81 42.52
N GLU A 34 -9.96 -34.39 43.25
CA GLU A 34 -11.27 -33.76 43.47
C GLU A 34 -11.17 -32.46 44.30
N ARG A 35 -10.24 -32.41 45.28
CA ARG A 35 -9.96 -31.19 46.05
C ARG A 35 -9.33 -30.11 45.16
N LEU A 36 -8.34 -30.46 44.33
CA LEU A 36 -7.71 -29.55 43.37
C LEU A 36 -8.73 -29.02 42.35
N GLN A 37 -9.59 -29.89 41.79
CA GLN A 37 -10.63 -29.50 40.85
C GLN A 37 -11.60 -28.47 41.47
N LYS A 38 -12.07 -28.71 42.70
CA LYS A 38 -12.95 -27.77 43.41
C LYS A 38 -12.28 -26.42 43.66
N SER A 39 -10.99 -26.38 43.99
CA SER A 39 -10.23 -25.13 44.15
C SER A 39 -10.10 -24.36 42.83
N MET A 40 -9.84 -25.06 41.71
CA MET A 40 -9.80 -24.46 40.39
C MET A 40 -11.17 -23.93 39.94
N GLU A 41 -12.25 -24.68 40.19
CA GLU A 41 -13.64 -24.26 39.89
C GLU A 41 -14.10 -23.07 40.73
N ALA A 42 -13.59 -22.93 41.97
CA ALA A 42 -13.81 -21.78 42.84
C ALA A 42 -12.97 -20.54 42.44
N GLY A 43 -11.95 -20.70 41.59
CA GLY A 43 -11.02 -19.64 41.20
C GLY A 43 -9.97 -19.30 42.28
N GLU A 44 -9.75 -20.20 43.24
CA GLU A 44 -8.77 -20.03 44.31
C GLU A 44 -7.41 -20.62 43.90
N LEU A 45 -6.46 -19.76 43.57
CA LEU A 45 -5.07 -20.13 43.23
C LEU A 45 -4.25 -20.34 44.51
N THR A 46 -4.31 -21.55 45.07
CA THR A 46 -3.48 -21.97 46.20
C THR A 46 -2.02 -22.21 45.79
N GLU A 47 -1.09 -22.18 46.74
CA GLU A 47 0.33 -22.49 46.48
C GLU A 47 0.50 -23.90 45.88
N GLU A 48 -0.29 -24.88 46.34
CA GLU A 48 -0.35 -26.25 45.80
C GLU A 48 -0.65 -26.27 44.27
N ILE A 49 -1.52 -25.39 43.76
CA ILE A 49 -1.85 -25.29 42.33
C ILE A 49 -0.71 -24.62 41.54
N LEU A 50 -0.08 -23.61 42.11
CA LEU A 50 1.03 -22.89 41.47
C LEU A 50 2.30 -23.75 41.37
N GLU A 51 2.52 -24.65 42.33
CA GLU A 51 3.65 -25.60 42.33
C GLU A 51 3.46 -26.71 41.29
N MET A 52 2.22 -27.14 41.01
CA MET A 52 1.90 -28.14 39.99
C MET A 52 1.77 -27.58 38.55
N CYS A 53 1.58 -26.26 38.37
CA CYS A 53 1.42 -25.62 37.06
C CYS A 53 2.38 -24.44 36.84
N PRO A 54 3.67 -24.69 36.49
CA PRO A 54 4.70 -23.65 36.35
C PRO A 54 4.36 -22.53 35.36
N GLU A 55 3.67 -22.88 34.27
CA GLU A 55 3.24 -21.94 33.22
C GLU A 55 2.27 -20.87 33.75
N ILE A 56 1.42 -21.21 34.72
CA ILE A 56 0.48 -20.28 35.35
C ILE A 56 1.26 -19.30 36.25
N ALA A 57 2.21 -19.80 37.04
CA ALA A 57 3.06 -18.98 37.89
C ALA A 57 3.91 -17.98 37.07
N GLU A 58 4.49 -18.42 35.94
CA GLU A 58 5.23 -17.55 35.03
C GLU A 58 4.33 -16.44 34.44
N LYS A 59 3.13 -16.79 33.96
CA LYS A 59 2.18 -15.81 33.41
C LYS A 59 1.65 -14.84 34.47
N MET A 60 1.49 -15.27 35.72
CA MET A 60 1.14 -14.37 36.83
C MET A 60 2.25 -13.36 37.13
N ALA A 61 3.52 -13.79 37.16
CA ALA A 61 4.66 -12.89 37.34
C ALA A 61 4.82 -11.90 36.17
N GLU A 62 4.49 -12.33 34.94
CA GLU A 62 4.45 -11.45 33.77
C GLU A 62 3.31 -10.41 33.86
N ILE A 63 2.12 -10.82 34.32
CA ILE A 63 0.97 -9.93 34.57
C ILE A 63 1.30 -8.89 35.66
N GLU A 64 1.97 -9.27 36.74
CA GLU A 64 2.41 -8.32 37.78
C GLU A 64 3.39 -7.28 37.24
N LYS A 65 4.41 -7.70 36.48
CA LYS A 65 5.37 -6.80 35.82
C LYS A 65 4.67 -5.82 34.87
N LEU A 66 3.67 -6.29 34.12
CA LEU A 66 2.86 -5.44 33.23
C LEU A 66 1.98 -4.45 33.99
N LYS A 67 1.29 -4.88 35.07
CA LYS A 67 0.50 -3.99 35.94
C LYS A 67 1.37 -2.89 36.56
N TYR A 68 2.56 -3.24 37.06
CA TYR A 68 3.52 -2.30 37.63
C TYR A 68 3.99 -1.26 36.58
N ARG A 69 4.37 -1.71 35.38
CA ARG A 69 4.79 -0.84 34.28
C ARG A 69 3.67 0.10 33.81
N ALA A 70 2.43 -0.39 33.74
CA ALA A 70 1.26 0.43 33.41
C ALA A 70 0.99 1.51 34.48
N GLY A 71 1.17 1.18 35.76
CA GLY A 71 1.07 2.13 36.87
C GLY A 71 2.06 3.29 36.77
N ILE A 72 3.34 3.00 36.46
CA ILE A 72 4.37 4.02 36.27
C ILE A 72 4.04 4.94 35.09
N LEU A 73 3.64 4.38 33.94
CA LEU A 73 3.28 5.15 32.75
C LEU A 73 2.08 6.07 33.03
N ASN A 74 1.02 5.57 33.66
CA ASN A 74 -0.15 6.37 34.01
C ASN A 74 0.21 7.51 35.00
N ALA A 75 1.06 7.24 35.99
CA ALA A 75 1.56 8.26 36.92
C ALA A 75 2.47 9.31 36.25
N SER A 76 3.09 8.99 35.12
CA SER A 76 3.85 9.95 34.29
C SER A 76 2.90 10.81 33.45
N ILE A 77 1.92 10.20 32.79
CA ILE A 77 0.89 10.89 32.01
C ILE A 77 0.12 11.88 32.90
N MET A 78 -0.36 11.43 34.06
CA MET A 78 -1.10 12.30 35.00
C MET A 78 -0.27 13.51 35.48
N ARG A 79 1.05 13.34 35.66
CA ARG A 79 1.95 14.47 35.98
C ARG A 79 2.05 15.48 34.84
N GLN A 80 2.19 15.01 33.60
CA GLN A 80 2.27 15.87 32.43
C GLN A 80 0.94 16.61 32.18
N THR A 81 -0.19 15.90 32.27
CA THR A 81 -1.53 16.49 32.11
C THR A 81 -1.84 17.52 33.21
N ALA A 82 -1.41 17.28 34.46
CA ALA A 82 -1.56 18.23 35.55
C ALA A 82 -0.67 19.48 35.42
N ALA A 83 0.49 19.38 34.78
CA ALA A 83 1.32 20.53 34.44
C ALA A 83 0.63 21.42 33.40
N ASN A 84 0.09 20.81 32.34
CA ASN A 84 -0.62 21.52 31.26
C ASN A 84 -1.92 22.18 31.76
N ALA A 85 -2.67 21.53 32.65
CA ALA A 85 -3.96 22.01 33.15
C ALA A 85 -3.88 23.22 34.13
N LYS A 86 -2.68 23.67 34.52
CA LYS A 86 -2.50 24.87 35.37
C LYS A 86 -2.51 26.20 34.59
N ILE A 87 -2.44 26.16 33.27
CA ILE A 87 -2.30 27.36 32.42
C ILE A 87 -3.67 28.03 32.14
N THR A 88 -4.78 27.29 32.21
CA THR A 88 -6.09 27.73 31.69
C THR A 88 -7.24 27.59 32.71
N LYS A 89 -7.37 28.55 33.63
CA LYS A 89 -8.57 28.70 34.50
C LYS A 89 -8.95 30.15 34.81
N GLN A 90 -9.77 30.77 33.94
CA GLN A 90 -10.85 31.67 34.35
C GLN A 90 -12.14 31.34 33.56
N LYS A 91 -13.30 31.71 34.10
CA LYS A 91 -14.69 31.23 33.81
C LYS A 91 -15.63 32.47 33.89
N PRO A 92 -16.99 32.42 33.71
CA PRO A 92 -17.91 31.38 33.18
C PRO A 92 -19.13 31.90 32.32
N ALA A 93 -19.96 30.96 31.79
CA ALA A 93 -21.46 30.98 31.69
C ALA A 93 -22.20 32.08 30.85
N LYS A 94 -23.47 31.94 30.39
CA LYS A 94 -24.46 30.85 30.12
C LYS A 94 -25.71 31.49 29.43
N SER A 95 -26.40 30.82 28.49
CA SER A 95 -27.89 30.78 28.40
C SER A 95 -28.41 29.91 27.23
N GLU A 96 -29.59 29.30 27.39
CA GLU A 96 -30.22 28.33 26.47
C GLU A 96 -31.45 28.93 25.75
N SER A 97 -31.87 28.37 24.58
CA SER A 97 -33.30 28.06 24.30
C SER A 97 -33.57 27.32 22.96
N SER A 98 -34.14 26.10 23.04
CA SER A 98 -35.29 25.51 22.28
C SER A 98 -35.70 25.96 20.85
N LYS A 99 -36.30 25.14 19.94
CA LYS A 99 -36.49 23.67 19.73
C LYS A 99 -37.42 23.44 18.48
N LYS A 100 -37.46 22.22 17.90
CA LYS A 100 -38.46 21.68 16.89
C LYS A 100 -38.38 22.25 15.46
N SER A 101 -38.82 21.64 14.34
CA SER A 101 -39.08 20.24 13.85
C SER A 101 -39.61 20.32 12.38
N GLY A 102 -39.54 19.36 11.45
CA GLY A 102 -38.94 18.00 11.38
C GLY A 102 -39.66 17.10 10.33
N ALA A 103 -39.02 15.98 9.90
CA ALA A 103 -39.54 14.88 9.04
C ALA A 103 -39.67 15.11 7.50
N PRO A 104 -39.73 14.04 6.66
CA PRO A 104 -38.83 12.86 6.64
C PRO A 104 -38.32 12.48 5.22
N ALA A 105 -37.34 11.56 5.14
CA ALA A 105 -36.75 11.04 3.89
C ALA A 105 -37.08 9.56 3.62
N GLU A 106 -37.09 9.17 2.34
CA GLU A 106 -37.36 7.80 1.87
C GLU A 106 -36.12 6.89 1.88
N LYS A 107 -36.33 5.56 1.89
CA LYS A 107 -35.32 4.54 2.17
C LYS A 107 -34.70 3.93 0.90
N LYS A 108 -33.38 3.72 0.91
CA LYS A 108 -32.69 2.80 -0.02
C LYS A 108 -32.63 1.38 0.53
N ALA A 109 -32.60 0.40 -0.38
CA ALA A 109 -32.64 -1.04 -0.08
C ALA A 109 -31.34 -1.57 0.55
N LYS A 110 -31.46 -2.71 1.26
CA LYS A 110 -30.33 -3.45 1.86
C LYS A 110 -29.66 -4.34 0.82
N ASN A 111 -28.36 -4.56 0.97
CA ASN A 111 -27.63 -5.67 0.34
C ASN A 111 -27.04 -6.55 1.46
N GLU A 112 -26.93 -7.86 1.23
CA GLU A 112 -26.71 -8.85 2.29
C GLU A 112 -25.23 -9.10 2.62
N ASN A 113 -24.95 -9.56 3.84
CA ASN A 113 -23.61 -9.70 4.40
C ASN A 113 -22.85 -10.91 3.83
N LYS A 114 -21.68 -10.67 3.22
CA LYS A 114 -20.55 -11.59 3.36
C LYS A 114 -19.85 -11.33 4.71
N PRO A 115 -19.25 -12.34 5.37
CA PRO A 115 -18.45 -12.10 6.57
C PRO A 115 -17.28 -11.17 6.23
N ALA A 116 -17.16 -10.06 6.96
CA ALA A 116 -16.10 -9.09 6.70
C ALA A 116 -14.74 -9.69 7.07
N LYS A 117 -13.79 -9.75 6.12
CA LYS A 117 -12.37 -9.98 6.45
C LYS A 117 -11.97 -8.94 7.50
N VAL A 118 -11.41 -9.39 8.63
CA VAL A 118 -10.95 -8.50 9.70
C VAL A 118 -9.91 -7.55 9.10
N LYS A 119 -10.22 -6.24 9.05
CA LYS A 119 -9.33 -5.25 8.46
C LYS A 119 -8.16 -4.98 9.42
N ARG A 120 -7.09 -5.75 9.26
CA ARG A 120 -5.86 -5.67 10.06
C ARG A 120 -5.04 -4.46 9.64
N ASN A 121 -4.62 -3.66 10.63
CA ASN A 121 -3.94 -2.40 10.38
C ASN A 121 -2.41 -2.60 10.38
N TYR A 122 -1.86 -3.11 9.29
CA TYR A 122 -0.43 -3.45 9.19
C TYR A 122 0.49 -2.22 9.15
N VAL A 123 -0.04 -1.08 8.69
CA VAL A 123 0.61 0.23 8.74
C VAL A 123 0.36 0.83 10.12
N HIS A 124 1.33 0.68 11.02
CA HIS A 124 1.25 1.28 12.34
C HIS A 124 1.71 2.74 12.28
N VAL A 125 0.72 3.65 12.26
CA VAL A 125 0.93 5.09 12.37
C VAL A 125 1.25 5.43 13.82
N THR A 126 2.40 6.04 14.05
CA THR A 126 2.91 6.47 15.38
C THR A 126 2.67 7.96 15.64
N ASP A 127 2.47 8.73 14.58
CA ASP A 127 2.20 10.16 14.58
C ASP A 127 1.41 10.46 13.29
N CYS A 128 0.23 11.06 13.41
CA CYS A 128 -0.60 11.42 12.26
C CYS A 128 -0.06 12.62 11.45
N GLY A 129 0.95 13.34 11.96
CA GLY A 129 1.50 14.53 11.32
C GLY A 129 0.42 15.61 11.15
N ASP A 130 0.37 16.24 9.99
CA ASP A 130 -0.64 17.26 9.66
C ASP A 130 -2.02 16.67 9.28
N SER A 131 -2.23 15.34 9.42
CA SER A 131 -3.50 14.69 9.11
C SER A 131 -4.61 15.14 10.08
N VAL A 132 -5.56 15.92 9.56
CA VAL A 132 -6.74 16.36 10.29
C VAL A 132 -7.65 15.17 10.60
N PHE A 133 -7.89 14.27 9.63
CA PHE A 133 -8.72 13.08 9.85
C PHE A 133 -8.09 12.12 10.88
N GLY A 134 -6.77 11.91 10.81
CA GLY A 134 -6.02 11.11 11.79
C GLY A 134 -6.09 11.69 13.20
N SER A 135 -5.78 12.98 13.34
CA SER A 135 -5.86 13.71 14.62
C SER A 135 -7.27 13.66 15.24
N LEU A 136 -8.32 13.90 14.43
CA LEU A 136 -9.70 13.76 14.89
C LEU A 136 -10.02 12.32 15.32
N LYS A 137 -9.54 11.31 14.59
CA LYS A 137 -9.76 9.90 14.92
C LYS A 137 -9.14 9.52 16.27
N GLU A 138 -7.95 10.01 16.59
CA GLU A 138 -7.31 9.81 17.90
C GLU A 138 -8.08 10.51 19.03
N VAL A 139 -8.41 11.80 18.85
CA VAL A 139 -9.21 12.60 19.80
C VAL A 139 -10.57 11.93 20.10
N PHE A 140 -11.26 11.44 19.08
CA PHE A 140 -12.53 10.73 19.27
C PHE A 140 -12.35 9.30 19.80
N ALA A 141 -11.24 8.61 19.55
CA ALA A 141 -10.93 7.32 20.18
C ALA A 141 -10.82 7.46 21.70
N GLU A 142 -10.10 8.48 22.18
CA GLU A 142 -9.96 8.79 23.61
C GLU A 142 -11.33 9.13 24.24
N ALA A 143 -12.10 10.01 23.60
CA ALA A 143 -13.43 10.41 24.07
C ALA A 143 -14.42 9.23 24.12
N ILE A 144 -14.37 8.33 23.12
CA ILE A 144 -15.17 7.09 23.07
C ILE A 144 -14.78 6.14 24.20
N SER A 145 -13.48 5.92 24.45
CA SER A 145 -12.99 5.05 25.51
C SER A 145 -13.46 5.50 26.89
N LYS A 146 -13.44 6.81 27.16
CA LYS A 146 -13.97 7.42 28.39
C LYS A 146 -15.50 7.38 28.49
N ALA A 147 -16.21 7.46 27.37
CA ALA A 147 -17.68 7.43 27.34
C ALA A 147 -18.28 6.03 27.60
N ALA A 148 -17.52 4.96 27.34
CA ALA A 148 -17.91 3.58 27.53
C ALA A 148 -16.78 2.74 28.18
N PRO A 149 -16.42 3.04 29.44
CA PRO A 149 -15.32 2.36 30.13
C PRO A 149 -15.64 0.88 30.35
N GLY A 150 -14.66 0.00 30.07
CA GLY A 150 -14.77 -1.45 30.18
C GLY A 150 -15.04 -2.18 28.86
N GLU A 151 -15.55 -1.49 27.84
CA GLU A 151 -15.69 -2.05 26.50
C GLU A 151 -14.37 -1.99 25.72
N LYS A 152 -14.01 -3.07 25.03
CA LYS A 152 -12.89 -3.14 24.09
C LYS A 152 -13.36 -2.97 22.65
N ASP A 153 -12.43 -2.56 21.78
CA ASP A 153 -12.61 -2.49 20.32
C ASP A 153 -13.87 -1.69 19.94
N LEU A 154 -13.99 -0.49 20.50
CA LEU A 154 -15.05 0.45 20.17
C LEU A 154 -14.74 1.11 18.82
N PRO A 155 -15.68 1.08 17.84
CA PRO A 155 -15.39 1.57 16.50
C PRO A 155 -15.36 3.10 16.45
N VAL A 156 -14.30 3.66 15.85
CA VAL A 156 -14.20 5.09 15.54
C VAL A 156 -14.58 5.30 14.06
N ILE A 157 -15.86 5.54 13.81
CA ILE A 157 -16.44 5.70 12.48
C ILE A 157 -16.49 7.19 12.16
N LEU A 158 -15.36 7.75 11.72
CA LEU A 158 -15.24 9.13 11.23
C LEU A 158 -15.40 9.14 9.69
N ALA A 159 -16.05 10.18 9.16
CA ALA A 159 -16.16 10.43 7.72
C ALA A 159 -16.06 11.93 7.44
N GLU A 160 -15.67 12.32 6.22
CA GLU A 160 -15.87 13.70 5.75
C GLU A 160 -17.36 14.01 5.59
N ALA A 161 -17.76 15.25 5.87
CA ALA A 161 -19.13 15.71 5.67
C ALA A 161 -19.36 16.08 4.20
N THR A 162 -20.35 15.47 3.55
CA THR A 162 -20.72 15.76 2.15
C THR A 162 -21.55 17.04 1.98
N ASN A 163 -21.93 17.69 3.08
CA ASN A 163 -22.69 18.93 3.07
C ASN A 163 -22.12 19.86 4.16
N PRO A 164 -21.71 21.11 3.83
CA PRO A 164 -21.16 22.06 4.80
C PRO A 164 -22.05 22.33 6.03
N LYS A 165 -23.37 22.14 5.91
CA LYS A 165 -24.32 22.24 7.05
C LYS A 165 -24.07 21.20 8.15
N PHE A 166 -23.33 20.14 7.86
CA PHE A 166 -22.94 19.10 8.83
C PHE A 166 -21.47 19.25 9.29
N GLY A 167 -20.85 20.41 9.05
CA GLY A 167 -19.46 20.68 9.38
C GLY A 167 -18.49 20.19 8.31
N ASN A 168 -17.26 19.89 8.71
CA ASN A 168 -16.21 19.37 7.85
C ASN A 168 -16.10 17.83 7.95
N TYR A 169 -16.36 17.28 9.14
CA TYR A 169 -16.34 15.85 9.40
C TYR A 169 -17.55 15.43 10.25
N GLN A 170 -17.90 14.15 10.22
CA GLN A 170 -18.99 13.58 11.01
C GLN A 170 -18.57 12.27 11.66
N LEU A 171 -18.82 12.14 12.96
CA LEU A 171 -18.64 10.90 13.71
C LEU A 171 -19.96 10.11 13.81
N ASN A 172 -19.91 8.86 13.36
CA ASN A 172 -21.05 7.95 13.26
C ASN A 172 -21.01 6.82 14.32
N SER A 173 -19.97 6.80 15.17
CA SER A 173 -19.69 5.73 16.12
C SER A 173 -20.81 5.43 17.11
N ALA A 174 -21.57 6.45 17.52
CA ALA A 174 -22.56 6.33 18.60
C ALA A 174 -23.61 5.25 18.34
N MET A 175 -24.01 5.02 17.08
CA MET A 175 -24.99 4.01 16.67
C MET A 175 -24.46 2.57 16.68
N ALA A 176 -23.13 2.39 16.61
CA ALA A 176 -22.48 1.10 16.75
C ALA A 176 -22.21 0.80 18.23
N ILE A 177 -21.69 1.78 18.96
CA ILE A 177 -21.41 1.69 20.39
C ILE A 177 -22.70 1.45 21.19
N SER A 178 -23.80 2.13 20.85
CA SER A 178 -25.11 1.97 21.51
C SER A 178 -25.62 0.53 21.55
N LYS A 179 -25.26 -0.28 20.55
CA LYS A 179 -25.64 -1.71 20.49
C LYS A 179 -24.82 -2.56 21.46
N LYS A 180 -23.53 -2.25 21.65
CA LYS A 180 -22.66 -2.89 22.65
C LYS A 180 -23.16 -2.57 24.06
N ILE A 181 -23.22 -1.28 24.42
CA ILE A 181 -23.55 -0.83 25.79
C ILE A 181 -25.06 -0.71 26.09
N LYS A 182 -25.94 -1.18 25.19
CA LYS A 182 -27.41 -1.19 25.34
C LYS A 182 -28.01 0.17 25.78
N ALA A 183 -27.51 1.27 25.22
CA ALA A 183 -27.95 2.63 25.51
C ALA A 183 -28.59 3.32 24.30
N ALA A 184 -29.36 4.41 24.50
CA ALA A 184 -29.88 5.20 23.39
C ALA A 184 -28.74 5.90 22.61
N PRO A 185 -28.66 5.81 21.26
CA PRO A 185 -27.49 6.32 20.54
C PRO A 185 -27.22 7.82 20.73
N LYS A 186 -28.28 8.62 20.92
CA LYS A 186 -28.13 10.05 21.25
C LYS A 186 -27.45 10.27 22.60
N ALA A 187 -27.82 9.49 23.62
CA ALA A 187 -27.18 9.55 24.93
C ALA A 187 -25.71 9.08 24.88
N VAL A 188 -25.37 8.16 23.96
CA VAL A 188 -23.97 7.79 23.68
C VAL A 188 -23.22 8.95 23.04
N ALA A 189 -23.80 9.63 22.04
CA ALA A 189 -23.20 10.82 21.44
C ALA A 189 -22.99 11.96 22.45
N GLU A 190 -23.98 12.20 23.32
CA GLU A 190 -23.89 13.19 24.42
C GLU A 190 -22.75 12.84 25.39
N LYS A 191 -22.57 11.56 25.74
CA LYS A 191 -21.42 11.10 26.55
C LYS A 191 -20.08 11.25 25.84
N ILE A 192 -20.00 11.00 24.53
CA ILE A 192 -18.76 11.17 23.75
C ILE A 192 -18.37 12.65 23.73
N VAL A 193 -19.30 13.55 23.40
CA VAL A 193 -19.05 15.00 23.40
C VAL A 193 -18.64 15.51 24.78
N ALA A 194 -19.28 15.02 25.86
CA ALA A 194 -18.94 15.40 27.24
C ALA A 194 -17.53 14.92 27.70
N ASN A 195 -16.93 13.95 27.01
CA ASN A 195 -15.57 13.44 27.29
C ASN A 195 -14.52 13.90 26.25
N LEU A 196 -14.91 14.77 25.31
CA LEU A 196 -14.01 15.32 24.29
C LEU A 196 -12.96 16.22 24.96
N PRO A 197 -11.65 16.01 24.73
CA PRO A 197 -10.63 16.93 25.22
C PRO A 197 -10.73 18.28 24.48
N ALA A 198 -10.31 19.36 25.15
CA ALA A 198 -10.14 20.65 24.49
C ALA A 198 -8.92 20.60 23.56
N VAL A 199 -9.14 20.85 22.27
CA VAL A 199 -8.11 20.83 21.23
C VAL A 199 -8.35 21.96 20.22
N ASP A 200 -7.27 22.64 19.81
CA ASP A 200 -7.33 23.78 18.87
C ASP A 200 -7.90 23.41 17.49
N LEU A 201 -7.95 22.12 17.16
CA LEU A 201 -8.45 21.61 15.87
C LEU A 201 -9.97 21.77 15.70
N ILE A 202 -10.73 21.84 16.79
CA ILE A 202 -12.19 21.77 16.78
C ILE A 202 -12.78 23.10 17.28
N GLU A 203 -13.44 23.83 16.39
CA GLU A 203 -14.20 25.05 16.74
C GLU A 203 -15.44 24.69 17.56
N LYS A 204 -16.22 23.71 17.06
CA LYS A 204 -17.44 23.23 17.72
C LYS A 204 -17.84 21.83 17.23
N VAL A 205 -18.66 21.18 18.04
CA VAL A 205 -19.35 19.92 17.69
C VAL A 205 -20.85 20.04 17.94
N GLU A 206 -21.66 19.43 17.06
CA GLU A 206 -23.11 19.47 17.13
C GLU A 206 -23.71 18.06 17.00
N ILE A 207 -24.61 17.68 17.92
CA ILE A 207 -25.26 16.37 17.88
C ILE A 207 -26.52 16.44 17.02
N ALA A 208 -26.54 15.68 15.92
CA ALA A 208 -27.62 15.66 14.95
C ALA A 208 -28.37 14.30 14.91
N GLY A 209 -29.68 14.38 14.66
CA GLY A 209 -30.53 13.21 14.44
C GLY A 209 -30.47 12.17 15.58
N PRO A 210 -30.30 10.87 15.27
CA PRO A 210 -30.27 9.80 16.28
C PRO A 210 -28.99 9.76 17.12
N GLY A 211 -27.92 10.48 16.76
CA GLY A 211 -26.61 10.40 17.42
C GLY A 211 -25.41 10.62 16.50
N PHE A 212 -25.57 11.35 15.40
CA PHE A 212 -24.44 11.84 14.60
C PHE A 212 -23.75 12.98 15.37
N ILE A 213 -22.43 13.07 15.30
CA ILE A 213 -21.69 14.23 15.83
C ILE A 213 -21.04 14.94 14.63
N ASN A 214 -21.58 16.10 14.28
CA ASN A 214 -21.03 17.00 13.27
C ASN A 214 -19.84 17.77 13.87
N ILE A 215 -18.76 17.93 13.12
CA ILE A 215 -17.49 18.49 13.59
C ILE A 215 -17.09 19.65 12.69
N PHE A 216 -16.89 20.83 13.27
CA PHE A 216 -16.44 22.04 12.59
C PHE A 216 -14.99 22.31 12.98
N THR A 217 -14.11 22.44 11.99
CA THR A 217 -12.66 22.66 12.20
C THR A 217 -12.35 24.14 12.34
N ASP A 218 -11.53 24.50 13.34
CA ASP A 218 -11.14 25.90 13.55
C ASP A 218 -10.27 26.41 12.40
N ASN A 219 -10.73 27.50 11.78
CA ASN A 219 -9.98 28.18 10.73
C ASN A 219 -8.64 28.73 11.24
N LYS A 220 -8.52 29.14 12.52
CA LYS A 220 -7.25 29.60 13.10
C LYS A 220 -6.20 28.50 13.08
N PHE A 221 -6.58 27.28 13.49
CA PHE A 221 -5.69 26.11 13.41
C PHE A 221 -5.21 25.90 11.97
N VAL A 222 -6.13 25.97 10.99
CA VAL A 222 -5.80 25.78 9.57
C VAL A 222 -4.83 26.85 9.06
N CYS A 223 -5.11 28.12 9.33
CA CYS A 223 -4.26 29.25 8.93
C CYS A 223 -2.85 29.18 9.55
N LYS A 224 -2.77 28.82 10.84
CA LYS A 224 -1.51 28.60 11.56
C LYS A 224 -0.73 27.40 11.02
N ARG A 225 -1.43 26.32 10.63
CA ARG A 225 -0.78 25.14 10.06
C ARG A 225 -0.19 25.41 8.68
N VAL A 226 -0.90 26.12 7.81
CA VAL A 226 -0.37 26.51 6.48
C VAL A 226 0.87 27.42 6.62
N ALA A 227 0.91 28.32 7.61
CA ALA A 227 2.11 29.10 7.92
C ALA A 227 3.32 28.21 8.31
N SER A 228 3.09 27.20 9.16
CA SER A 228 4.11 26.21 9.52
C SER A 228 4.57 25.39 8.29
N ILE A 229 3.67 24.96 7.40
CA ILE A 229 4.04 24.20 6.18
C ILE A 229 4.97 25.00 5.24
N HIS A 230 4.81 26.32 5.16
CA HIS A 230 5.73 27.19 4.41
C HIS A 230 7.15 27.09 4.98
N LYS A 231 7.28 27.33 6.29
CA LYS A 231 8.54 27.40 7.04
C LYS A 231 9.24 26.05 7.24
N GLU A 232 8.49 25.03 7.63
CA GLU A 232 9.00 23.73 8.12
C GLU A 232 8.77 22.58 7.11
N GLY A 233 7.84 22.76 6.16
CA GLY A 233 7.35 21.67 5.32
C GLY A 233 6.12 20.98 5.91
N VAL A 234 5.51 20.09 5.14
CA VAL A 234 4.37 19.30 5.62
C VAL A 234 4.86 18.22 6.57
N HIS A 235 4.25 18.14 7.75
CA HIS A 235 4.53 17.04 8.67
C HIS A 235 3.80 15.81 8.15
N ILE A 236 4.55 14.95 7.46
CA ILE A 236 4.05 13.67 6.97
C ILE A 236 3.75 12.73 8.15
N PRO A 237 2.77 11.82 8.03
CA PRO A 237 2.51 10.81 9.06
C PRO A 237 3.75 9.93 9.29
N LYS A 238 4.15 9.72 10.54
CA LYS A 238 5.27 8.84 10.88
C LYS A 238 4.76 7.42 11.14
N ILE A 239 5.32 6.47 10.41
CA ILE A 239 5.02 5.04 10.53
C ILE A 239 6.11 4.28 11.28
N GLN A 240 5.78 3.12 11.83
CA GLN A 240 6.78 2.14 12.21
C GLN A 240 7.52 1.65 10.96
N LYS A 241 8.83 1.91 10.89
CA LYS A 241 9.68 1.40 9.79
C LYS A 241 9.64 -0.13 9.74
N LYS A 242 9.36 -0.65 8.55
CA LYS A 242 9.26 -2.07 8.20
C LYS A 242 9.89 -2.29 6.82
N ARG A 243 10.25 -3.54 6.51
CA ARG A 243 10.79 -3.94 5.21
C ARG A 243 9.67 -4.39 4.28
N VAL A 244 9.55 -3.70 3.14
CA VAL A 244 8.50 -3.91 2.14
C VAL A 244 9.13 -4.32 0.81
N ILE A 245 8.62 -5.38 0.20
CA ILE A 245 9.04 -5.81 -1.13
C ILE A 245 7.91 -5.55 -2.10
N VAL A 246 8.20 -4.89 -3.23
CA VAL A 246 7.24 -4.63 -4.30
C VAL A 246 7.71 -5.31 -5.58
N ASP A 247 6.94 -6.28 -6.06
CA ASP A 247 7.16 -6.97 -7.34
C ASP A 247 6.30 -6.31 -8.42
N PHE A 248 6.94 -5.76 -9.44
CA PHE A 248 6.27 -5.04 -10.52
C PHE A 248 7.10 -5.01 -11.81
N SER A 249 6.46 -4.55 -12.90
CA SER A 249 6.96 -4.58 -14.28
C SER A 249 7.03 -6.00 -14.87
N SER A 250 7.96 -6.82 -14.37
CA SER A 250 8.13 -8.25 -14.60
C SER A 250 7.92 -8.74 -16.06
N PRO A 251 8.57 -8.11 -17.08
CA PRO A 251 8.50 -8.58 -18.46
C PRO A 251 9.28 -9.89 -18.69
N ASN A 252 8.92 -10.58 -19.78
CA ASN A 252 9.59 -11.78 -20.25
C ASN A 252 10.77 -11.43 -21.17
N ILE A 253 11.94 -12.01 -20.95
CA ILE A 253 13.09 -11.89 -21.87
C ILE A 253 12.71 -12.43 -23.26
N ALA A 254 13.32 -11.87 -24.31
CA ALA A 254 13.04 -12.16 -25.72
C ALA A 254 11.59 -11.87 -26.18
N LYS A 255 10.78 -11.20 -25.35
CA LYS A 255 9.51 -10.59 -25.74
C LYS A 255 9.59 -9.08 -25.49
N GLN A 256 9.07 -8.28 -26.42
CA GLN A 256 9.00 -6.83 -26.25
C GLN A 256 7.96 -6.46 -25.18
N MET A 257 8.26 -5.41 -24.41
CA MET A 257 7.28 -4.82 -23.48
C MET A 257 6.08 -4.27 -24.26
N HIS A 258 4.91 -4.35 -23.63
CA HIS A 258 3.62 -3.97 -24.20
C HIS A 258 2.77 -3.29 -23.14
N VAL A 259 1.65 -2.67 -23.54
CA VAL A 259 0.81 -1.85 -22.65
C VAL A 259 0.33 -2.56 -21.36
N GLY A 260 0.19 -3.89 -21.35
CA GLY A 260 -0.07 -4.64 -20.09
C GLY A 260 1.06 -4.55 -19.05
N HIS A 261 2.33 -4.56 -19.49
CA HIS A 261 3.49 -4.35 -18.62
C HIS A 261 3.59 -2.87 -18.19
N LEU A 262 3.04 -1.93 -18.97
CA LEU A 262 3.04 -0.50 -18.61
C LEU A 262 2.25 -0.23 -17.32
N ARG A 263 1.06 -0.83 -17.15
CA ARG A 263 0.23 -0.64 -15.93
C ARG A 263 0.98 -1.06 -14.67
N THR A 264 1.48 -2.29 -14.62
CA THR A 264 2.27 -2.79 -13.47
C THR A 264 3.50 -1.92 -13.22
N THR A 265 4.21 -1.52 -14.29
CA THR A 265 5.40 -0.65 -14.21
C THR A 265 5.10 0.68 -13.53
N ILE A 266 4.03 1.37 -13.92
CA ILE A 266 3.67 2.71 -13.38
C ILE A 266 3.03 2.59 -11.98
N ILE A 267 2.07 1.68 -11.80
CA ILE A 267 1.37 1.51 -10.52
C ILE A 267 2.35 1.06 -9.42
N GLY A 268 3.27 0.15 -9.75
CA GLY A 268 4.29 -0.32 -8.82
C GLY A 268 5.28 0.79 -8.41
N ASP A 269 5.78 1.59 -9.36
CA ASP A 269 6.69 2.70 -9.06
C ASP A 269 6.04 3.74 -8.12
N VAL A 270 4.78 4.12 -8.35
CA VAL A 270 4.05 5.05 -7.47
C VAL A 270 3.82 4.47 -6.08
N ILE A 271 3.50 3.17 -5.97
CA ILE A 271 3.40 2.49 -4.67
C ILE A 271 4.76 2.54 -3.94
N CYS A 272 5.87 2.26 -4.63
CA CYS A 272 7.21 2.34 -4.04
C CYS A 272 7.51 3.77 -3.55
N ARG A 273 7.31 4.78 -4.40
CA ARG A 273 7.54 6.21 -4.07
C ARG A 273 6.75 6.67 -2.85
N VAL A 274 5.47 6.30 -2.73
CA VAL A 274 4.64 6.64 -1.56
C VAL A 274 5.11 5.93 -0.29
N LEU A 275 5.51 4.66 -0.38
CA LEU A 275 6.01 3.89 0.77
C LEU A 275 7.39 4.40 1.25
N GLU A 276 8.29 4.72 0.32
CA GLU A 276 9.60 5.31 0.58
C GLU A 276 9.47 6.69 1.23
N PHE A 277 8.56 7.53 0.71
CA PHE A 277 8.33 8.89 1.22
C PHE A 277 7.90 8.93 2.68
N VAL A 278 7.13 7.95 3.16
CA VAL A 278 6.77 7.83 4.59
C VAL A 278 7.78 7.03 5.42
N GLY A 279 8.84 6.49 4.81
CA GLY A 279 9.99 5.91 5.50
C GLY A 279 10.04 4.38 5.62
N PHE A 280 9.27 3.64 4.81
CA PHE A 280 9.46 2.18 4.70
C PHE A 280 10.83 1.87 4.06
N ASP A 281 11.39 0.71 4.38
CA ASP A 281 12.54 0.13 3.67
C ASP A 281 12.04 -0.66 2.47
N VAL A 282 12.01 -0.04 1.29
CA VAL A 282 11.39 -0.61 0.09
C VAL A 282 12.42 -1.26 -0.83
N LEU A 283 12.22 -2.55 -1.11
CA LEU A 283 12.96 -3.29 -2.13
C LEU A 283 12.09 -3.46 -3.38
N ARG A 284 12.48 -2.76 -4.45
CA ARG A 284 11.83 -2.74 -5.76
C ARG A 284 12.32 -3.91 -6.61
N LEU A 285 11.51 -4.95 -6.84
CA LEU A 285 11.90 -6.14 -7.59
C LEU A 285 11.23 -6.21 -8.97
N ASN A 286 12.05 -6.49 -9.98
CA ASN A 286 11.63 -6.83 -11.34
C ASN A 286 11.72 -8.35 -11.51
N HIS A 287 10.59 -9.06 -11.47
CA HIS A 287 10.57 -10.52 -11.56
C HIS A 287 10.55 -10.98 -13.02
N LEU A 288 11.69 -10.81 -13.71
CA LEU A 288 11.83 -11.16 -15.12
C LEU A 288 11.59 -12.63 -15.40
N GLY A 289 10.87 -12.91 -16.49
CA GLY A 289 10.82 -14.22 -17.13
C GLY A 289 12.11 -14.48 -17.90
N ASP A 290 13.22 -14.66 -17.18
CA ASP A 290 14.59 -14.84 -17.69
C ASP A 290 15.06 -16.31 -17.66
N TRP A 291 14.16 -17.23 -17.34
CA TRP A 291 14.38 -18.67 -17.39
C TRP A 291 13.26 -19.39 -18.15
N GLY A 292 13.49 -20.64 -18.57
CA GLY A 292 12.49 -21.47 -19.25
C GLY A 292 12.96 -22.13 -20.54
N THR A 293 12.11 -22.97 -21.12
CA THR A 293 12.43 -23.81 -22.29
C THR A 293 12.68 -23.00 -23.56
N GLN A 294 12.13 -21.78 -23.66
CA GLN A 294 12.33 -20.87 -24.79
C GLN A 294 13.81 -20.50 -25.02
N PHE A 295 14.63 -20.52 -23.96
CA PHE A 295 16.06 -20.24 -24.10
C PHE A 295 16.83 -21.33 -24.84
N GLY A 296 16.33 -22.57 -24.84
CA GLY A 296 16.95 -23.67 -25.60
C GLY A 296 17.01 -23.38 -27.10
N MET A 297 15.90 -22.94 -27.68
CA MET A 297 15.85 -22.57 -29.11
C MET A 297 16.61 -21.27 -29.41
N LEU A 298 16.58 -20.29 -28.51
CA LEU A 298 17.34 -19.05 -28.68
C LEU A 298 18.87 -19.31 -28.68
N ILE A 299 19.36 -20.16 -27.77
CA ILE A 299 20.79 -20.53 -27.69
C ILE A 299 21.20 -21.39 -28.89
N ALA A 300 20.40 -22.39 -29.27
CA ALA A 300 20.67 -23.20 -30.46
C ALA A 300 20.68 -22.36 -31.75
N HIS A 301 19.82 -21.33 -31.84
CA HIS A 301 19.84 -20.37 -32.95
C HIS A 301 21.10 -19.50 -32.91
N LEU A 302 21.50 -19.00 -31.73
CA LEU A 302 22.70 -18.17 -31.56
C LEU A 302 23.96 -18.90 -32.00
N GLN A 303 24.08 -20.19 -31.67
CA GLN A 303 25.21 -21.04 -32.06
C GLN A 303 25.33 -21.21 -33.59
N ASP A 304 24.22 -21.19 -34.31
CA ASP A 304 24.19 -21.36 -35.77
C ASP A 304 24.44 -20.04 -36.51
N GLU A 305 23.78 -18.95 -36.10
CA GLU A 305 23.93 -17.63 -36.76
C GLU A 305 25.24 -16.93 -36.39
N PHE A 306 25.73 -17.13 -35.16
CA PHE A 306 26.95 -16.52 -34.65
C PHE A 306 27.88 -17.56 -34.00
N PRO A 307 28.50 -18.48 -34.77
CA PRO A 307 29.40 -19.51 -34.22
C PRO A 307 30.58 -18.94 -33.41
N SER A 308 30.98 -17.68 -33.68
CA SER A 308 32.03 -16.95 -32.98
C SER A 308 31.58 -16.21 -31.70
N PHE A 309 30.34 -16.40 -31.20
CA PHE A 309 29.78 -15.66 -30.05
C PHE A 309 30.63 -15.74 -28.76
N LEU A 310 31.48 -16.76 -28.62
CA LEU A 310 32.41 -16.87 -27.49
C LEU A 310 33.58 -15.88 -27.57
N ILE A 311 33.94 -15.43 -28.77
CA ILE A 311 35.07 -14.55 -29.07
C ILE A 311 34.58 -13.11 -29.29
N GLU A 312 33.50 -12.94 -30.06
CA GLU A 312 32.95 -11.65 -30.46
C GLU A 312 31.52 -11.47 -29.91
N THR A 313 31.13 -10.24 -29.57
CA THR A 313 29.76 -9.98 -29.12
C THR A 313 28.82 -9.99 -30.34
N PRO A 314 27.82 -10.88 -30.40
CA PRO A 314 26.97 -10.99 -31.58
C PRO A 314 26.10 -9.73 -31.76
N PRO A 315 25.99 -9.17 -32.99
CA PRO A 315 25.16 -8.02 -33.28
C PRO A 315 23.67 -8.40 -33.40
N ILE A 316 23.09 -8.87 -32.28
CA ILE A 316 21.66 -9.20 -32.20
C ILE A 316 20.87 -7.88 -32.29
N GLY A 317 20.09 -7.72 -33.37
CA GLY A 317 19.21 -6.59 -33.63
C GLY A 317 17.89 -6.66 -32.86
N ASP A 318 16.75 -6.85 -33.55
CA ASP A 318 15.48 -7.08 -32.88
C ASP A 318 15.40 -8.53 -32.36
N LEU A 319 15.49 -8.67 -31.03
CA LEU A 319 15.42 -9.97 -30.36
C LEU A 319 14.05 -10.67 -30.56
N GLN A 320 12.99 -9.93 -30.91
CA GLN A 320 11.70 -10.52 -31.26
C GLN A 320 11.75 -11.21 -32.64
N GLU A 321 12.48 -10.65 -33.61
CA GLU A 321 12.70 -11.29 -34.90
C GLU A 321 13.57 -12.53 -34.75
N PHE A 322 14.64 -12.43 -33.93
CA PHE A 322 15.48 -13.56 -33.56
C PHE A 322 14.68 -14.68 -32.87
N TYR A 323 13.77 -14.34 -31.95
CA TYR A 323 12.84 -15.30 -31.35
C TYR A 323 11.93 -15.95 -32.39
N LYS A 324 11.28 -15.15 -33.26
CA LYS A 324 10.41 -15.65 -34.35
C LYS A 324 11.16 -16.61 -35.27
N ALA A 325 12.39 -16.27 -35.67
CA ALA A 325 13.26 -17.12 -36.47
C ALA A 325 13.61 -18.44 -35.76
N SER A 326 14.05 -18.39 -34.49
CA SER A 326 14.29 -19.61 -33.70
C SER A 326 13.05 -20.49 -33.56
N LYS A 327 11.86 -19.89 -33.47
CA LYS A 327 10.59 -20.61 -33.33
C LYS A 327 10.17 -21.30 -34.64
N VAL A 328 10.33 -20.62 -35.78
CA VAL A 328 10.13 -21.23 -37.10
C VAL A 328 11.06 -22.42 -37.30
N ARG A 329 12.33 -22.32 -36.87
CA ARG A 329 13.26 -23.46 -36.91
C ARG A 329 12.84 -24.59 -35.96
N PHE A 330 12.46 -24.26 -34.73
CA PHE A 330 11.97 -25.24 -33.74
C PHE A 330 10.74 -26.05 -34.22
N ASP A 331 9.84 -25.43 -34.98
CA ASP A 331 8.62 -26.08 -35.45
C ASP A 331 8.79 -26.88 -36.75
N ASN A 332 9.86 -26.64 -37.53
CA ASN A 332 10.06 -27.26 -38.85
C ASN A 332 11.33 -28.13 -38.98
N ASP A 333 12.29 -28.02 -38.05
CA ASP A 333 13.57 -28.76 -38.07
C ASP A 333 13.72 -29.61 -36.79
N GLU A 334 13.50 -30.92 -36.91
CA GLU A 334 13.60 -31.88 -35.79
C GLU A 334 15.05 -32.00 -35.23
N ALA A 335 16.08 -31.75 -36.05
CA ALA A 335 17.46 -31.76 -35.56
C ALA A 335 17.76 -30.51 -34.73
N PHE A 336 17.30 -29.34 -35.18
CA PHE A 336 17.36 -28.11 -34.38
C PHE A 336 16.53 -28.21 -33.10
N LYS A 337 15.31 -28.76 -33.17
CA LYS A 337 14.42 -29.00 -32.01
C LYS A 337 15.07 -29.92 -30.97
N THR A 338 15.76 -30.97 -31.40
CA THR A 338 16.55 -31.85 -30.52
C THR A 338 17.68 -31.06 -29.83
N ARG A 339 18.48 -30.30 -30.60
CA ARG A 339 19.53 -29.44 -30.03
C ARG A 339 19.00 -28.36 -29.10
N ALA A 340 17.81 -27.81 -29.37
CA ALA A 340 17.17 -26.83 -28.51
C ALA A 340 16.84 -27.43 -27.12
N TYR A 341 16.28 -28.64 -27.07
CA TYR A 341 16.07 -29.35 -25.80
C TYR A 341 17.38 -29.66 -25.07
N GLU A 342 18.43 -30.09 -25.79
CA GLU A 342 19.76 -30.27 -25.19
C GLU A 342 20.28 -28.96 -24.59
N CYS A 343 20.12 -27.83 -25.26
CA CYS A 343 20.56 -26.52 -24.76
C CYS A 343 19.84 -26.13 -23.47
N VAL A 344 18.56 -26.48 -23.29
CA VAL A 344 17.87 -26.29 -21.99
C VAL A 344 18.55 -27.10 -20.88
N VAL A 345 18.87 -28.38 -21.14
CA VAL A 345 19.52 -29.25 -20.15
C VAL A 345 20.93 -28.75 -19.81
N LYS A 346 21.71 -28.32 -20.81
CA LYS A 346 23.06 -27.75 -20.62
C LYS A 346 23.01 -26.43 -19.84
N LEU A 347 22.00 -25.58 -20.09
CA LEU A 347 21.78 -24.34 -19.34
C LEU A 347 21.42 -24.62 -17.87
N GLN A 348 20.54 -25.60 -17.61
CA GLN A 348 20.20 -26.05 -16.25
C GLN A 348 21.41 -26.62 -15.49
N ARG A 349 22.35 -27.26 -16.20
CA ARG A 349 23.64 -27.73 -15.67
C ARG A 349 24.68 -26.61 -15.49
N ARG A 350 24.34 -25.37 -15.82
CA ARG A 350 25.22 -24.19 -15.79
C ARG A 350 26.52 -24.37 -16.62
N GLU A 351 26.45 -25.06 -17.76
CA GLU A 351 27.61 -25.20 -18.67
C GLU A 351 28.08 -23.83 -19.18
N THR A 352 29.38 -23.52 -19.02
CA THR A 352 29.96 -22.17 -19.15
C THR A 352 29.57 -21.45 -20.44
N ASP A 353 29.74 -22.10 -21.59
CA ASP A 353 29.50 -21.50 -22.90
C ASP A 353 28.00 -21.24 -23.15
N ILE A 354 27.14 -22.11 -22.59
CA ILE A 354 25.68 -22.03 -22.69
C ILE A 354 25.13 -20.94 -21.76
N VAL A 355 25.69 -20.80 -20.56
CA VAL A 355 25.40 -19.68 -19.65
C VAL A 355 25.83 -18.35 -20.28
N LYS A 356 26.99 -18.30 -20.94
CA LYS A 356 27.46 -17.10 -21.65
C LYS A 356 26.54 -16.72 -22.81
N ALA A 357 26.06 -17.70 -23.60
CA ALA A 357 25.03 -17.48 -24.62
C ALA A 357 23.72 -16.91 -24.02
N TRP A 358 23.22 -17.52 -22.93
CA TRP A 358 22.04 -17.04 -22.20
C TRP A 358 22.19 -15.61 -21.68
N GLN A 359 23.35 -15.27 -21.10
CA GLN A 359 23.66 -13.92 -20.63
C GLN A 359 23.61 -12.90 -21.76
N MET A 360 24.19 -13.20 -22.92
CA MET A 360 24.16 -12.31 -24.09
C MET A 360 22.73 -12.05 -24.59
N ILE A 361 21.90 -13.11 -24.64
CA ILE A 361 20.48 -13.00 -25.02
C ILE A 361 19.71 -12.12 -24.02
N CYS A 362 19.90 -12.33 -22.72
CA CYS A 362 19.26 -11.53 -21.68
C CYS A 362 19.70 -10.06 -21.73
N GLU A 363 20.99 -9.80 -21.98
CA GLU A 363 21.57 -8.45 -22.02
C GLU A 363 20.96 -7.55 -23.11
N VAL A 364 20.56 -8.13 -24.25
CA VAL A 364 19.83 -7.41 -25.30
C VAL A 364 18.46 -6.95 -24.77
N SER A 365 17.68 -7.84 -24.15
CA SER A 365 16.41 -7.47 -23.51
C SER A 365 16.58 -6.45 -22.39
N ARG A 366 17.60 -6.60 -21.53
CA ARG A 366 17.88 -5.66 -20.43
C ARG A 366 18.08 -4.24 -20.94
N LYS A 367 18.85 -4.05 -22.02
CA LYS A 367 19.07 -2.73 -22.63
C LYS A 367 17.77 -2.12 -23.15
N ASP A 368 16.90 -2.92 -23.77
CA ASP A 368 15.60 -2.44 -24.25
C ASP A 368 14.63 -2.10 -23.10
N PHE A 369 14.61 -2.90 -22.03
CA PHE A 369 13.80 -2.61 -20.84
C PHE A 369 14.33 -1.36 -20.12
N GLN A 370 15.65 -1.22 -19.96
CA GLN A 370 16.27 -0.07 -19.32
C GLN A 370 15.95 1.24 -20.06
N ARG A 371 16.00 1.26 -21.39
CA ARG A 371 15.55 2.40 -22.21
C ARG A 371 14.12 2.85 -21.87
N ILE A 372 13.22 1.90 -21.59
CA ILE A 372 11.83 2.21 -21.21
C ILE A 372 11.78 2.73 -19.77
N TYR A 373 12.52 2.12 -18.83
CA TYR A 373 12.60 2.59 -17.44
C TYR A 373 13.22 4.00 -17.33
N ASP A 374 14.26 4.32 -18.10
CA ASP A 374 14.90 5.65 -18.15
C ASP A 374 13.93 6.71 -18.68
N ARG A 375 13.23 6.42 -19.79
CA ARG A 375 12.19 7.30 -20.35
C ARG A 375 11.06 7.56 -19.35
N LEU A 376 10.69 6.54 -18.58
CA LEU A 376 9.66 6.65 -17.56
C LEU A 376 10.17 7.14 -16.20
N ASP A 377 11.46 7.43 -16.00
CA ASP A 377 12.03 7.74 -14.67
C ASP A 377 11.67 6.67 -13.60
N ILE A 378 12.08 5.43 -13.84
CA ILE A 378 11.79 4.29 -12.94
C ILE A 378 13.09 3.57 -12.59
N SER A 379 13.33 3.41 -11.28
CA SER A 379 14.39 2.55 -10.76
C SER A 379 13.78 1.26 -10.21
N ILE A 380 14.36 0.11 -10.58
CA ILE A 380 13.92 -1.24 -10.19
C ILE A 380 15.10 -2.20 -10.24
N ILE A 381 15.14 -3.20 -9.35
CA ILE A 381 16.24 -4.18 -9.24
C ILE A 381 15.82 -5.50 -9.90
N GLU A 382 16.62 -5.99 -10.84
CA GLU A 382 16.38 -7.28 -11.50
C GLU A 382 16.50 -8.45 -10.52
N ARG A 383 15.47 -9.31 -10.48
CA ARG A 383 15.51 -10.61 -9.79
C ARG A 383 14.53 -11.59 -10.45
N GLY A 384 14.87 -12.03 -11.66
CA GLY A 384 14.09 -12.98 -12.46
C GLY A 384 14.06 -14.41 -11.92
N GLU A 385 13.30 -15.26 -12.59
CA GLU A 385 13.16 -16.70 -12.31
C GLU A 385 14.51 -17.43 -12.18
N SER A 386 15.55 -17.00 -12.91
CA SER A 386 16.90 -17.60 -12.87
C SER A 386 17.55 -17.52 -11.48
N PHE A 387 17.22 -16.51 -10.67
CA PHE A 387 17.73 -16.34 -9.31
C PHE A 387 17.25 -17.45 -8.36
N TYR A 388 16.04 -17.96 -8.57
CA TYR A 388 15.39 -18.90 -7.65
C TYR A 388 15.63 -20.37 -8.00
N GLN A 389 16.40 -20.69 -9.06
CA GLN A 389 16.56 -22.07 -9.55
C GLN A 389 17.09 -23.05 -8.50
N GLU A 390 18.12 -22.65 -7.74
CA GLU A 390 18.68 -23.46 -6.65
C GLU A 390 17.73 -23.50 -5.43
N LEU A 391 17.04 -22.39 -5.16
CA LEU A 391 16.04 -22.32 -4.09
C LEU A 391 14.85 -23.23 -4.36
N MET A 392 14.38 -23.36 -5.60
CA MET A 392 13.29 -24.28 -5.95
C MET A 392 13.59 -25.71 -5.52
N VAL A 393 14.82 -26.22 -5.71
CA VAL A 393 15.20 -27.57 -5.27
C VAL A 393 15.04 -27.71 -3.75
N SER A 394 15.47 -26.69 -2.98
CA SER A 394 15.30 -26.68 -1.52
C SER A 394 13.83 -26.56 -1.10
N VAL A 395 13.01 -25.81 -1.83
CA VAL A 395 11.57 -25.63 -1.57
C VAL A 395 10.82 -26.93 -1.82
N VAL A 396 11.04 -27.60 -2.97
CA VAL A 396 10.40 -28.90 -3.23
C VAL A 396 10.73 -29.90 -2.11
N LYS A 397 12.00 -29.99 -1.72
CA LYS A 397 12.43 -30.88 -0.63
C LYS A 397 11.76 -30.53 0.71
N GLU A 398 11.65 -29.25 1.06
CA GLU A 398 10.96 -28.81 2.29
C GLU A 398 9.46 -29.17 2.27
N LEU A 399 8.80 -29.05 1.12
CA LEU A 399 7.38 -29.42 0.94
C LEU A 399 7.16 -30.94 1.02
N GLU A 400 8.13 -31.74 0.56
CA GLU A 400 8.14 -33.20 0.72
C GLU A 400 8.36 -33.60 2.19
N GLU A 401 9.33 -33.00 2.87
CA GLU A 401 9.64 -33.26 4.29
C GLU A 401 8.47 -32.88 5.21
N LYS A 402 7.69 -31.86 4.85
CA LYS A 402 6.45 -31.47 5.54
C LYS A 402 5.22 -32.29 5.14
N GLY A 403 5.35 -33.21 4.18
CA GLY A 403 4.25 -34.10 3.75
C GLY A 403 3.07 -33.40 3.07
N VAL A 404 3.25 -32.18 2.55
CA VAL A 404 2.16 -31.39 1.93
C VAL A 404 1.97 -31.66 0.43
N LEU A 405 2.90 -32.39 -0.20
CA LEU A 405 2.79 -32.79 -1.60
C LEU A 405 2.09 -34.15 -1.76
N LYS A 406 1.18 -34.22 -2.73
CA LYS A 406 0.57 -35.47 -3.22
C LYS A 406 1.11 -35.81 -4.60
N VAL A 407 1.10 -37.09 -4.97
CA VAL A 407 1.46 -37.55 -6.31
C VAL A 407 0.19 -37.84 -7.11
N GLU A 408 -0.02 -37.12 -8.21
CA GLU A 408 -1.15 -37.28 -9.13
C GLU A 408 -0.63 -37.33 -10.58
N ASP A 409 -0.95 -38.40 -11.31
CA ASP A 409 -0.45 -38.66 -12.69
C ASP A 409 1.08 -38.55 -12.83
N GLY A 410 1.83 -38.93 -11.79
CA GLY A 410 3.29 -38.79 -11.73
C GLY A 410 3.80 -37.37 -11.47
N ARG A 411 2.92 -36.37 -11.38
CA ARG A 411 3.23 -35.00 -10.97
C ARG A 411 3.21 -34.89 -9.44
N LYS A 412 3.97 -33.96 -8.86
CA LYS A 412 3.86 -33.58 -7.45
C LYS A 412 3.02 -32.32 -7.35
N VAL A 413 1.89 -32.41 -6.65
CA VAL A 413 0.90 -31.33 -6.51
C VAL A 413 0.68 -30.97 -5.04
N MET A 414 0.42 -29.70 -4.76
CA MET A 414 0.05 -29.20 -3.44
C MET A 414 -1.39 -28.69 -3.48
N PHE A 415 -2.18 -28.98 -2.43
CA PHE A 415 -3.54 -28.47 -2.26
C PHE A 415 -3.60 -27.54 -1.03
N PRO A 416 -3.46 -26.20 -1.21
CA PRO A 416 -3.56 -25.26 -0.11
C PRO A 416 -4.97 -25.17 0.48
N THR A 417 -5.03 -24.82 1.75
CA THR A 417 -6.24 -24.84 2.59
C THR A 417 -7.29 -23.87 2.07
N GLY A 418 -8.42 -24.41 1.60
CA GLY A 418 -9.51 -23.61 1.04
C GLY A 418 -9.38 -23.31 -0.46
N CYS A 419 -8.30 -23.73 -1.11
CA CYS A 419 -8.16 -23.68 -2.57
C CYS A 419 -8.71 -24.95 -3.22
N THR A 420 -9.40 -24.79 -4.36
CA THR A 420 -9.93 -25.92 -5.17
C THR A 420 -8.99 -26.34 -6.30
N VAL A 421 -8.09 -25.44 -6.72
CA VAL A 421 -7.08 -25.71 -7.76
C VAL A 421 -5.74 -25.98 -7.07
N PRO A 422 -5.07 -27.12 -7.36
CA PRO A 422 -3.76 -27.40 -6.79
C PRO A 422 -2.63 -26.68 -7.54
N LEU A 423 -1.53 -26.41 -6.84
CA LEU A 423 -0.26 -26.00 -7.42
C LEU A 423 0.46 -27.23 -7.96
N THR A 424 0.94 -27.21 -9.20
CA THR A 424 1.75 -28.29 -9.80
C THR A 424 3.22 -28.01 -9.56
N VAL A 425 3.71 -28.38 -8.38
CA VAL A 425 5.07 -28.10 -7.90
C VAL A 425 6.15 -28.83 -8.71
N VAL A 426 5.88 -30.04 -9.20
CA VAL A 426 6.80 -30.77 -10.11
C VAL A 426 6.00 -31.53 -11.18
N LYS A 427 6.43 -31.45 -12.44
CA LYS A 427 5.86 -32.19 -13.57
C LYS A 427 6.25 -33.67 -13.54
N SER A 428 5.59 -34.49 -14.36
CA SER A 428 5.86 -35.93 -14.50
C SER A 428 7.23 -36.25 -15.11
N ASP A 429 7.85 -35.29 -15.79
CA ASP A 429 9.25 -35.35 -16.27
C ASP A 429 10.29 -34.92 -15.22
N GLY A 430 9.85 -34.62 -13.98
CA GLY A 430 10.71 -34.12 -12.90
C GLY A 430 11.04 -32.62 -12.98
N GLY A 431 10.56 -31.89 -14.00
CA GLY A 431 10.82 -30.47 -14.16
C GLY A 431 9.91 -29.58 -13.30
N ASN A 432 10.48 -28.49 -12.79
CA ASN A 432 9.76 -27.42 -12.08
C ASN A 432 8.80 -26.65 -13.01
N THR A 433 7.93 -25.83 -12.40
CA THR A 433 6.92 -24.98 -13.05
C THR A 433 6.99 -23.54 -12.52
N TYR A 434 6.10 -22.68 -13.01
CA TYR A 434 5.90 -21.33 -12.47
C TYR A 434 5.36 -21.35 -11.03
N ASP A 435 4.57 -22.38 -10.65
CA ASP A 435 4.15 -22.58 -9.25
C ASP A 435 5.38 -22.75 -8.35
N THR A 436 6.37 -23.51 -8.80
CA THR A 436 7.62 -23.76 -8.06
C THR A 436 8.45 -22.48 -7.90
N SER A 437 8.56 -21.66 -8.96
CA SER A 437 9.32 -20.41 -8.91
C SER A 437 8.64 -19.37 -8.01
N ASP A 438 7.32 -19.24 -8.05
CA ASP A 438 6.58 -18.29 -7.22
C ASP A 438 6.57 -18.70 -5.75
N LEU A 439 6.47 -20.01 -5.44
CA LEU A 439 6.67 -20.53 -4.09
C LEU A 439 8.08 -20.24 -3.56
N ALA A 440 9.12 -20.46 -4.39
CA ALA A 440 10.50 -20.16 -4.03
C ALA A 440 10.73 -18.65 -3.85
N ALA A 441 10.12 -17.82 -4.69
CA ALA A 441 10.20 -16.37 -4.59
C ALA A 441 9.49 -15.84 -3.34
N LEU A 442 8.27 -16.30 -3.04
CA LEU A 442 7.56 -15.96 -1.81
C LEU A 442 8.38 -16.33 -0.57
N ARG A 443 8.90 -17.57 -0.52
CA ARG A 443 9.75 -18.03 0.58
C ARG A 443 11.01 -17.17 0.72
N GLN A 444 11.69 -16.85 -0.37
CA GLN A 444 12.90 -16.02 -0.34
C GLN A 444 12.61 -14.61 0.19
N ARG A 445 11.53 -13.99 -0.27
CA ARG A 445 11.08 -12.65 0.15
C ARG A 445 10.67 -12.60 1.63
N ILE A 446 10.02 -13.66 2.12
CA ILE A 446 9.52 -13.74 3.49
C ILE A 446 10.60 -14.16 4.50
N VAL A 447 11.43 -15.14 4.15
CA VAL A 447 12.38 -15.80 5.06
C VAL A 447 13.80 -15.23 4.92
N ASN A 448 14.31 -15.08 3.70
CA ASN A 448 15.68 -14.61 3.48
C ASN A 448 15.78 -13.08 3.52
N GLU A 449 14.88 -12.37 2.85
CA GLU A 449 14.81 -10.90 2.89
C GLU A 449 14.13 -10.37 4.16
N SER A 450 13.51 -11.24 4.97
CA SER A 450 12.78 -10.89 6.19
C SER A 450 11.72 -9.79 6.00
N ALA A 451 11.02 -9.78 4.86
CA ALA A 451 9.98 -8.79 4.60
C ALA A 451 8.82 -8.89 5.60
N ASP A 452 8.38 -7.74 6.11
CA ASP A 452 7.13 -7.60 6.87
C ASP A 452 5.92 -7.53 5.92
N TRP A 453 6.14 -7.03 4.70
CA TRP A 453 5.11 -6.79 3.70
C TRP A 453 5.63 -7.14 2.31
N VAL A 454 4.91 -7.98 1.56
CA VAL A 454 5.19 -8.28 0.15
C VAL A 454 3.97 -7.91 -0.70
N ILE A 455 4.21 -7.07 -1.72
CA ILE A 455 3.21 -6.50 -2.62
C ILE A 455 3.47 -7.04 -4.02
N TYR A 456 2.50 -7.73 -4.60
CA TYR A 456 2.54 -8.23 -5.98
C TYR A 456 1.67 -7.36 -6.88
N VAL A 457 2.27 -6.59 -7.80
CA VAL A 457 1.54 -5.71 -8.73
C VAL A 457 1.35 -6.42 -10.07
N VAL A 458 0.32 -7.26 -10.15
CA VAL A 458 0.08 -8.19 -11.27
C VAL A 458 -1.36 -8.07 -11.78
N ASP A 459 -1.60 -8.37 -13.05
CA ASP A 459 -2.94 -8.38 -13.68
C ASP A 459 -3.96 -9.24 -12.91
N ALA A 460 -5.24 -8.83 -12.91
CA ALA A 460 -6.32 -9.51 -12.21
C ALA A 460 -6.60 -10.95 -12.71
N GLY A 461 -6.12 -11.33 -13.90
CA GLY A 461 -6.17 -12.71 -14.39
C GLY A 461 -5.30 -13.69 -13.59
N GLN A 462 -4.34 -13.20 -12.79
CA GLN A 462 -3.46 -14.02 -11.95
C GLN A 462 -3.90 -14.13 -10.48
N SER A 463 -5.03 -13.52 -10.09
CA SER A 463 -5.46 -13.47 -8.67
C SER A 463 -5.59 -14.86 -8.05
N LEU A 464 -6.22 -15.82 -8.74
CA LEU A 464 -6.42 -17.19 -8.23
C LEU A 464 -5.09 -17.92 -7.96
N HIS A 465 -4.12 -17.72 -8.83
CA HIS A 465 -2.79 -18.30 -8.69
C HIS A 465 -2.06 -17.72 -7.47
N LEU A 466 -1.95 -16.39 -7.41
CA LEU A 466 -1.28 -15.69 -6.32
C LEU A 466 -1.94 -15.96 -4.95
N GLU A 467 -3.27 -15.94 -4.86
CA GLU A 467 -3.99 -16.30 -3.62
C GLU A 467 -3.67 -17.75 -3.18
N THR A 468 -3.52 -18.67 -4.14
CA THR A 468 -3.16 -20.07 -3.86
C THR A 468 -1.70 -20.21 -3.40
N VAL A 469 -0.76 -19.48 -4.01
CA VAL A 469 0.65 -19.41 -3.57
C VAL A 469 0.79 -18.78 -2.18
N PHE A 470 0.02 -17.73 -1.88
CA PHE A 470 0.01 -17.09 -0.55
C PHE A 470 -0.56 -18.03 0.52
N GLN A 471 -1.61 -18.78 0.21
CA GLN A 471 -2.15 -19.78 1.12
C GLN A 471 -1.17 -20.94 1.34
N ALA A 472 -0.50 -21.41 0.29
CA ALA A 472 0.55 -22.42 0.39
C ALA A 472 1.67 -21.99 1.36
N GLY A 473 2.12 -20.74 1.27
CA GLY A 473 3.15 -20.20 2.17
C GLY A 473 2.72 -20.12 3.65
N GLN A 474 1.42 -19.94 3.92
CA GLN A 474 0.86 -19.98 5.28
C GLN A 474 0.74 -21.41 5.80
N ASP A 475 0.20 -22.33 5.00
CA ASP A 475 0.03 -23.74 5.35
C ASP A 475 1.37 -24.42 5.67
N VAL A 476 2.42 -24.01 4.97
CA VAL A 476 3.81 -24.49 5.16
C VAL A 476 4.51 -23.78 6.33
N GLY A 477 3.91 -22.71 6.88
CA GLY A 477 4.42 -21.97 8.02
C GLY A 477 5.59 -21.02 7.70
N TRP A 478 5.69 -20.50 6.47
CA TRP A 478 6.69 -19.46 6.14
C TRP A 478 6.33 -18.10 6.75
N TYR A 479 5.04 -17.81 6.93
CA TYR A 479 4.55 -16.64 7.66
C TYR A 479 3.17 -16.87 8.25
N SER A 480 2.84 -16.12 9.32
CA SER A 480 1.46 -15.89 9.74
C SER A 480 0.94 -14.58 9.12
N ALA A 481 -0.30 -14.60 8.63
CA ALA A 481 -1.02 -13.39 8.23
C ALA A 481 -1.36 -12.46 9.43
N ASP A 482 -1.13 -12.88 10.67
CA ASP A 482 -1.22 -12.01 11.85
C ASP A 482 0.01 -11.09 11.97
N GLU A 483 1.16 -11.53 11.45
CA GLU A 483 2.46 -10.86 11.60
C GLU A 483 2.89 -10.13 10.33
N LYS A 484 2.78 -10.81 9.18
CA LYS A 484 3.26 -10.34 7.87
C LYS A 484 2.10 -10.14 6.89
N ARG A 485 2.19 -9.11 6.05
CA ARG A 485 1.21 -8.80 5.00
C ARG A 485 1.72 -9.32 3.65
N VAL A 486 0.99 -10.22 3.01
CA VAL A 486 1.25 -10.60 1.61
C VAL A 486 -0.02 -10.30 0.82
N GLU A 487 0.07 -9.52 -0.24
CA GLU A 487 -1.12 -9.10 -0.99
C GLU A 487 -0.90 -8.91 -2.49
N HIS A 488 -2.00 -9.09 -3.21
CA HIS A 488 -2.08 -8.86 -4.65
C HIS A 488 -2.72 -7.50 -4.96
N VAL A 489 -1.92 -6.60 -5.53
CA VAL A 489 -2.34 -5.32 -6.08
C VAL A 489 -2.79 -5.57 -7.53
N GLN A 490 -3.98 -6.15 -7.66
CA GLN A 490 -4.58 -6.41 -8.97
C GLN A 490 -4.92 -5.14 -9.74
N PHE A 491 -4.84 -5.21 -11.07
CA PHE A 491 -5.31 -4.19 -11.99
C PHE A 491 -6.06 -4.78 -13.19
N GLY A 492 -6.95 -4.00 -13.80
CA GLY A 492 -7.74 -4.38 -14.97
C GLY A 492 -6.99 -4.23 -16.30
N LEU A 493 -7.62 -4.64 -17.40
CA LEU A 493 -7.01 -4.65 -18.72
C LEU A 493 -6.88 -3.25 -19.34
N VAL A 494 -6.00 -3.12 -20.33
CA VAL A 494 -5.95 -1.93 -21.19
C VAL A 494 -6.79 -2.18 -22.44
N LEU A 495 -7.75 -1.29 -22.68
CA LEU A 495 -8.69 -1.32 -23.79
C LEU A 495 -8.42 -0.16 -24.77
N GLY A 496 -8.77 -0.36 -26.03
CA GLY A 496 -8.92 0.73 -26.99
C GLY A 496 -10.24 1.47 -26.83
N GLU A 497 -10.42 2.53 -27.62
CA GLU A 497 -11.66 3.31 -27.66
C GLU A 497 -12.87 2.46 -28.11
N ASP A 498 -12.64 1.35 -28.81
CA ASP A 498 -13.63 0.33 -29.18
C ASP A 498 -14.04 -0.60 -28.01
N LYS A 499 -13.47 -0.39 -26.82
CA LYS A 499 -13.63 -1.19 -25.60
C LYS A 499 -13.17 -2.65 -25.72
N LYS A 500 -12.29 -2.97 -26.68
CA LYS A 500 -11.63 -4.28 -26.77
C LYS A 500 -10.18 -4.16 -26.33
N LYS A 501 -9.53 -5.31 -26.08
CA LYS A 501 -8.12 -5.37 -25.70
C LYS A 501 -7.25 -4.55 -26.66
N PHE A 502 -6.48 -3.60 -26.14
CA PHE A 502 -5.71 -2.64 -26.92
C PHE A 502 -4.72 -3.34 -27.86
N LYS A 503 -4.82 -3.03 -29.16
CA LYS A 503 -4.12 -3.69 -30.27
C LYS A 503 -3.78 -2.68 -31.36
N THR A 504 -2.79 -3.00 -32.19
CA THR A 504 -2.47 -2.23 -33.41
C THR A 504 -3.60 -2.36 -34.44
N ARG A 505 -3.58 -1.51 -35.49
CA ARG A 505 -4.52 -1.63 -36.63
C ARG A 505 -4.42 -2.98 -37.36
N SER A 506 -3.29 -3.68 -37.26
CA SER A 506 -3.09 -5.05 -37.78
C SER A 506 -3.60 -6.15 -36.83
N GLY A 507 -4.06 -5.80 -35.62
CA GLY A 507 -4.54 -6.75 -34.61
C GLY A 507 -3.44 -7.38 -33.74
N GLU A 508 -2.18 -6.95 -33.91
CA GLU A 508 -1.04 -7.33 -33.08
C GLU A 508 -1.00 -6.54 -31.76
N THR A 509 -0.07 -6.90 -30.87
CA THR A 509 0.12 -6.20 -29.60
C THR A 509 0.98 -4.95 -29.83
N VAL A 510 0.55 -3.81 -29.27
CA VAL A 510 1.30 -2.54 -29.40
C VAL A 510 2.60 -2.60 -28.59
N LYS A 511 3.74 -2.35 -29.23
CA LYS A 511 5.04 -2.22 -28.56
C LYS A 511 5.03 -0.98 -27.66
N LEU A 512 5.66 -1.07 -26.48
CA LEU A 512 5.68 0.05 -25.55
C LEU A 512 6.55 1.22 -26.04
N THR A 513 7.63 0.95 -26.78
CA THR A 513 8.45 1.98 -27.45
C THR A 513 7.61 2.86 -28.36
N ASP A 514 6.87 2.24 -29.29
CA ASP A 514 6.09 2.91 -30.33
C ASP A 514 4.95 3.77 -29.71
N LEU A 515 4.40 3.31 -28.57
CA LEU A 515 3.42 4.04 -27.79
C LEU A 515 4.03 5.29 -27.14
N LEU A 516 5.21 5.17 -26.54
CA LEU A 516 5.92 6.32 -25.98
C LEU A 516 6.33 7.32 -27.08
N ASP A 517 6.77 6.83 -28.24
CA ASP A 517 7.20 7.66 -29.38
C ASP A 517 6.03 8.43 -30.01
N GLU A 518 4.88 7.78 -30.25
CA GLU A 518 3.66 8.45 -30.72
C GLU A 518 3.12 9.45 -29.68
N GLY A 519 3.26 9.15 -28.38
CA GLY A 519 2.98 10.09 -27.30
C GLY A 519 3.83 11.36 -27.37
N VAL A 520 5.15 11.22 -27.54
CA VAL A 520 6.08 12.36 -27.71
C VAL A 520 5.77 13.14 -29.00
N ARG A 521 5.43 12.44 -30.10
CA ARG A 521 5.06 13.07 -31.37
C ARG A 521 3.82 13.97 -31.21
N LYS A 522 2.73 13.44 -30.63
CA LYS A 522 1.49 14.20 -30.36
C LYS A 522 1.67 15.31 -29.33
N ALA A 523 2.48 15.10 -28.30
CA ALA A 523 2.82 16.16 -27.35
C ALA A 523 3.61 17.29 -28.02
N SER A 524 4.53 16.95 -28.94
CA SER A 524 5.31 17.94 -29.71
C SER A 524 4.42 18.79 -30.62
N GLU A 525 3.40 18.22 -31.25
CA GLU A 525 2.40 18.96 -32.02
C GLU A 525 1.70 20.02 -31.14
N LYS A 526 1.24 19.65 -29.94
CA LYS A 526 0.57 20.59 -29.01
C LYS A 526 1.50 21.62 -28.36
N VAL A 527 2.78 21.30 -28.15
CA VAL A 527 3.77 22.26 -27.60
C VAL A 527 4.27 23.21 -28.70
N ALA A 528 4.29 22.80 -29.97
CA ALA A 528 4.68 23.66 -31.09
C ALA A 528 3.74 24.86 -31.30
N GLU A 529 2.48 24.77 -30.88
CA GLU A 529 1.51 25.88 -30.88
C GLU A 529 1.87 27.01 -29.89
N ARG A 530 2.90 26.82 -29.04
CA ARG A 530 3.33 27.79 -28.01
C ARG A 530 4.66 28.44 -28.39
N GLU A 531 4.68 29.78 -28.40
CA GLU A 531 5.85 30.59 -28.75
C GLU A 531 6.86 30.74 -27.59
N ASN A 532 8.11 31.06 -27.91
CA ASN A 532 9.21 31.39 -26.99
C ASN A 532 9.81 30.24 -26.15
N MET A 533 10.17 29.12 -26.80
CA MET A 533 11.04 28.08 -26.22
C MET A 533 12.19 27.75 -27.19
N SER A 534 13.37 27.41 -26.65
CA SER A 534 14.47 26.82 -27.44
C SER A 534 14.11 25.43 -27.98
N VAL A 535 14.89 24.89 -28.92
CA VAL A 535 14.64 23.56 -29.50
C VAL A 535 14.78 22.47 -28.42
N GLU A 536 15.78 22.63 -27.56
CA GLU A 536 16.12 21.74 -26.46
C GLU A 536 15.07 21.80 -25.34
N GLU A 537 14.66 22.99 -24.91
CA GLU A 537 13.55 23.16 -23.95
C GLU A 537 12.25 22.55 -24.52
N ARG A 538 11.94 22.80 -25.79
CA ARG A 538 10.74 22.25 -26.45
C ARG A 538 10.76 20.73 -26.46
N ALA A 539 11.88 20.10 -26.82
CA ALA A 539 12.01 18.65 -26.82
C ALA A 539 11.81 18.05 -25.41
N ALA A 540 12.49 18.60 -24.41
CA ALA A 540 12.38 18.16 -23.02
C ALA A 540 10.95 18.35 -22.47
N THR A 541 10.29 19.47 -22.79
CA THR A 541 8.89 19.73 -22.43
C THR A 541 7.94 18.74 -23.11
N SER A 542 8.10 18.46 -24.40
CA SER A 542 7.26 17.49 -25.12
C SER A 542 7.40 16.07 -24.56
N GLU A 543 8.61 15.65 -24.21
CA GLU A 543 8.84 14.37 -23.51
C GLU A 543 8.17 14.32 -22.14
N ALA A 544 8.40 15.34 -21.31
CA ALA A 544 7.78 15.43 -19.99
C ALA A 544 6.25 15.42 -20.09
N VAL A 545 5.66 16.17 -21.03
CA VAL A 545 4.21 16.18 -21.27
C VAL A 545 3.72 14.80 -21.68
N ALA A 546 4.35 14.15 -22.66
CA ALA A 546 3.94 12.83 -23.14
C ALA A 546 3.96 11.77 -22.02
N TYR A 547 5.08 11.64 -21.32
CA TYR A 547 5.23 10.62 -20.29
C TYR A 547 4.35 10.92 -19.07
N ASN A 548 4.18 12.19 -18.69
CA ASN A 548 3.26 12.56 -17.62
C ASN A 548 1.80 12.25 -17.98
N CYS A 549 1.37 12.51 -19.21
CA CYS A 549 0.01 12.19 -19.65
C CYS A 549 -0.25 10.68 -19.67
N ILE A 550 0.71 9.90 -20.17
CA ILE A 550 0.62 8.43 -20.18
C ILE A 550 0.56 7.87 -18.75
N LYS A 551 1.43 8.34 -17.84
CA LYS A 551 1.40 7.95 -16.42
C LYS A 551 0.10 8.32 -15.73
N TYR A 552 -0.26 9.59 -15.81
CA TYR A 552 -1.40 10.12 -15.07
C TYR A 552 -2.73 9.54 -15.55
N ALA A 553 -2.90 9.31 -16.85
CA ALA A 553 -4.15 8.77 -17.38
C ALA A 553 -4.44 7.34 -16.93
N ASP A 554 -3.42 6.52 -16.60
CA ASP A 554 -3.63 5.24 -15.91
C ASP A 554 -3.92 5.49 -14.41
N LEU A 555 -3.02 6.22 -13.74
CA LEU A 555 -3.04 6.45 -12.30
C LEU A 555 -4.31 7.16 -11.79
N SER A 556 -4.93 8.04 -12.60
CA SER A 556 -6.14 8.79 -12.25
C SER A 556 -7.42 7.94 -12.24
N HIS A 557 -7.33 6.66 -12.61
CA HIS A 557 -8.45 5.73 -12.59
C HIS A 557 -8.24 4.65 -11.52
N ASN A 558 -9.33 4.12 -10.96
CA ASN A 558 -9.23 2.99 -10.05
C ASN A 558 -8.58 1.80 -10.75
N ARG A 559 -7.41 1.35 -10.26
CA ARG A 559 -6.59 0.31 -10.90
C ARG A 559 -7.35 -0.98 -11.20
N ILE A 560 -8.33 -1.33 -10.37
CA ILE A 560 -9.12 -2.57 -10.50
C ILE A 560 -9.98 -2.55 -11.78
N ASN A 561 -10.36 -1.37 -12.26
CA ASN A 561 -11.13 -1.23 -13.49
C ASN A 561 -10.25 -1.37 -14.73
N ASP A 562 -10.87 -1.79 -15.83
CA ASP A 562 -10.29 -1.68 -17.16
C ASP A 562 -10.07 -0.21 -17.53
N TYR A 563 -8.93 0.07 -18.14
CA TYR A 563 -8.50 1.41 -18.54
C TYR A 563 -8.63 1.58 -20.06
N ILE A 564 -9.32 2.62 -20.52
CA ILE A 564 -9.47 2.94 -21.95
C ILE A 564 -8.35 3.91 -22.35
N PHE A 565 -7.40 3.42 -23.14
CA PHE A 565 -6.31 4.21 -23.68
C PHE A 565 -6.80 5.11 -24.81
N SER A 566 -6.56 6.42 -24.69
CA SER A 566 -6.86 7.42 -25.73
C SER A 566 -5.89 8.59 -25.60
N TYR A 567 -5.08 8.83 -26.64
CA TYR A 567 -4.14 9.95 -26.66
C TYR A 567 -4.85 11.30 -26.54
N ASP A 568 -5.95 11.46 -27.27
CA ASP A 568 -6.60 12.75 -27.41
C ASP A 568 -7.26 13.17 -26.09
N ARG A 569 -7.76 12.21 -25.29
CA ARG A 569 -8.25 12.44 -23.92
C ARG A 569 -7.13 12.71 -22.91
N MET A 570 -6.02 11.97 -22.94
CA MET A 570 -4.95 12.18 -21.94
C MET A 570 -4.17 13.48 -22.17
N LEU A 571 -4.14 13.97 -23.41
CA LEU A 571 -3.53 15.24 -23.81
C LEU A 571 -4.53 16.42 -23.77
N ASP A 572 -5.78 16.23 -23.34
CA ASP A 572 -6.79 17.29 -23.24
C ASP A 572 -6.35 18.37 -22.22
N ASP A 573 -6.57 19.65 -22.54
CA ASP A 573 -6.20 20.78 -21.67
C ASP A 573 -7.18 20.97 -20.51
N LYS A 574 -8.32 20.26 -20.52
CA LYS A 574 -9.41 20.38 -19.55
C LYS A 574 -9.69 19.06 -18.83
N GLY A 575 -10.24 19.21 -17.63
CA GLY A 575 -10.59 18.08 -16.77
C GLY A 575 -9.39 17.47 -16.07
N ASN A 576 -9.56 16.25 -15.56
CA ASN A 576 -8.57 15.57 -14.73
C ASN A 576 -7.43 14.97 -15.58
N THR A 577 -6.57 15.81 -16.14
CA THR A 577 -5.42 15.42 -17.00
C THR A 577 -4.10 15.97 -16.46
N ALA A 578 -2.98 15.35 -16.85
CA ALA A 578 -1.66 15.87 -16.51
C ALA A 578 -1.40 17.24 -17.17
N VAL A 579 -1.94 17.50 -18.35
CA VAL A 579 -1.80 18.80 -19.04
C VAL A 579 -2.38 19.94 -18.19
N TYR A 580 -3.61 19.75 -17.68
CA TYR A 580 -4.25 20.71 -16.78
C TYR A 580 -3.42 20.95 -15.51
N LEU A 581 -2.90 19.89 -14.88
CA LEU A 581 -2.09 19.97 -13.68
C LEU A 581 -0.74 20.68 -13.90
N MET A 582 -0.02 20.34 -14.98
CA MET A 582 1.24 20.99 -15.35
C MET A 582 1.01 22.48 -15.66
N TYR A 583 -0.07 22.82 -16.36
CA TYR A 583 -0.44 24.21 -16.61
C TYR A 583 -0.76 24.97 -15.32
N ALA A 584 -1.51 24.37 -14.39
CA ALA A 584 -1.79 24.98 -13.09
C ALA A 584 -0.51 25.24 -12.27
N TYR A 585 0.42 24.28 -12.24
CA TYR A 585 1.73 24.45 -11.58
C TYR A 585 2.60 25.52 -12.23
N ALA A 586 2.74 25.48 -13.56
CA ALA A 586 3.49 26.48 -14.33
C ALA A 586 2.89 27.89 -14.16
N ARG A 587 1.56 28.00 -14.03
CA ARG A 587 0.86 29.25 -13.73
C ARG A 587 1.24 29.78 -12.34
N ILE A 588 1.25 28.95 -11.30
CA ILE A 588 1.70 29.35 -9.94
C ILE A 588 3.14 29.86 -9.98
N LYS A 589 4.05 29.11 -10.62
CA LYS A 589 5.47 29.50 -10.80
C LYS A 589 5.60 30.81 -11.59
N SER A 590 4.78 31.02 -12.62
CA SER A 590 4.76 32.25 -13.41
C SER A 590 4.30 33.47 -12.61
N ILE A 591 3.25 33.32 -11.80
CA ILE A 591 2.81 34.36 -10.86
C ILE A 591 3.93 34.68 -9.87
N ARG A 592 4.56 33.65 -9.28
CA ARG A 592 5.63 33.82 -8.29
C ARG A 592 6.85 34.55 -8.84
N ARG A 593 7.22 34.28 -10.10
CA ARG A 593 8.31 34.93 -10.85
C ARG A 593 8.02 36.39 -11.22
N ASN A 594 6.75 36.76 -11.35
CA ASN A 594 6.33 38.12 -11.68
C ASN A 594 6.15 39.02 -10.43
N LEU A 595 6.32 38.47 -9.21
CA LEU A 595 6.32 39.24 -7.97
C LEU A 595 7.70 39.87 -7.73
N THR A 596 7.72 41.12 -7.28
CA THR A 596 8.92 41.86 -6.86
C THR A 596 9.47 41.42 -5.49
N VAL A 597 8.75 40.54 -4.80
CA VAL A 597 9.02 40.05 -3.43
C VAL A 597 9.92 38.81 -3.47
N THR A 598 11.00 38.81 -2.69
CA THR A 598 11.97 37.69 -2.59
C THR A 598 11.42 36.51 -1.78
N SER A 599 12.20 35.44 -1.59
CA SER A 599 11.83 34.33 -0.69
C SER A 599 12.06 34.72 0.78
N GLU A 600 13.08 35.54 1.02
CA GLU A 600 13.48 36.11 2.30
C GLU A 600 12.40 37.06 2.83
N ASP A 601 11.78 37.86 1.97
CA ASP A 601 10.66 38.75 2.33
C ASP A 601 9.43 37.94 2.80
N VAL A 602 9.08 36.86 2.09
CA VAL A 602 7.96 35.99 2.50
C VAL A 602 8.27 35.27 3.81
N SER A 603 9.50 34.79 3.98
CA SER A 603 9.94 34.16 5.23
C SER A 603 9.92 35.14 6.41
N SER A 604 10.32 36.39 6.18
CA SER A 604 10.28 37.48 7.17
C SER A 604 8.84 37.86 7.53
N TYR A 605 7.94 37.90 6.55
CA TYR A 605 6.50 38.09 6.77
C TYR A 605 5.91 36.97 7.63
N VAL A 606 6.20 35.70 7.29
CA VAL A 606 5.72 34.53 8.07
C VAL A 606 6.25 34.54 9.51
N ALA A 607 7.52 34.94 9.70
CA ALA A 607 8.11 35.08 11.03
C ALA A 607 7.50 36.24 11.87
N GLY A 608 6.91 37.24 11.22
CA GLY A 608 6.23 38.38 11.85
C GLY A 608 4.74 38.19 12.13
N LEU A 609 4.15 37.03 11.81
CA LEU A 609 2.72 36.77 12.02
C LEU A 609 2.34 36.67 13.51
N GLU A 610 1.29 37.38 13.90
CA GLU A 610 0.69 37.27 15.24
C GLU A 610 0.21 35.83 15.51
N GLU A 611 0.65 35.26 16.62
CA GLU A 611 0.46 33.83 17.01
C GLU A 611 0.91 32.78 15.96
N GLY A 612 1.63 33.21 14.90
CA GLY A 612 1.95 32.40 13.72
C GLY A 612 0.77 32.14 12.77
N THR A 613 -0.29 32.97 12.82
CA THR A 613 -1.54 32.72 12.09
C THR A 613 -1.63 33.57 10.82
N LEU A 614 -1.86 32.94 9.65
CA LEU A 614 -2.15 33.69 8.42
C LEU A 614 -3.50 34.41 8.49
N PRO A 615 -3.58 35.70 8.10
CA PRO A 615 -4.82 36.48 8.09
C PRO A 615 -5.66 36.15 6.84
N LEU A 616 -6.12 34.90 6.72
CA LEU A 616 -7.03 34.48 5.67
C LEU A 616 -8.46 34.94 6.03
N THR A 617 -9.10 35.68 5.13
CA THR A 617 -10.41 36.30 5.36
C THR A 617 -11.46 35.83 4.36
N ASP A 618 -11.05 35.38 3.19
CA ASP A 618 -11.94 34.96 2.12
C ASP A 618 -12.26 33.46 2.19
N GLU A 619 -13.50 33.05 1.93
CA GLU A 619 -13.91 31.64 1.95
C GLU A 619 -13.07 30.76 1.00
N ARG A 620 -12.60 31.31 -0.12
CA ARG A 620 -11.75 30.61 -1.10
C ARG A 620 -10.30 30.46 -0.63
N GLU A 621 -9.77 31.43 0.13
CA GLU A 621 -8.48 31.29 0.82
C GLU A 621 -8.55 30.17 1.86
N ILE A 622 -9.62 30.15 2.66
CA ILE A 622 -9.87 29.10 3.66
C ILE A 622 -10.10 27.73 3.00
N ALA A 623 -10.83 27.66 1.89
CA ALA A 623 -11.05 26.40 1.16
C ALA A 623 -9.74 25.80 0.64
N LEU A 624 -8.89 26.61 0.00
CA LEU A 624 -7.55 26.19 -0.45
C LEU A 624 -6.68 25.76 0.74
N ALA A 625 -6.66 26.54 1.83
CA ALA A 625 -5.91 26.21 3.04
C ALA A 625 -6.37 24.89 3.67
N LYS A 626 -7.68 24.63 3.74
CA LYS A 626 -8.24 23.34 4.21
C LYS A 626 -7.87 22.19 3.29
N HIS A 627 -7.88 22.39 1.97
CA HIS A 627 -7.52 21.33 1.02
C HIS A 627 -6.01 21.02 1.04
N ILE A 628 -5.14 22.00 1.26
CA ILE A 628 -3.70 21.76 1.50
C ILE A 628 -3.49 20.73 2.62
N LEU A 629 -4.17 20.87 3.76
CA LEU A 629 -4.03 19.96 4.90
C LEU A 629 -4.55 18.53 4.65
N LYS A 630 -5.42 18.33 3.65
CA LYS A 630 -5.89 16.99 3.27
C LYS A 630 -4.80 16.09 2.66
N PHE A 631 -3.60 16.61 2.40
CA PHE A 631 -2.50 15.80 1.86
C PHE A 631 -2.15 14.61 2.77
N SER A 632 -1.97 14.86 4.07
CA SER A 632 -1.63 13.80 5.03
C SER A 632 -2.78 12.81 5.23
N ASP A 633 -4.05 13.27 5.12
CA ASP A 633 -5.23 12.38 5.09
C ASP A 633 -5.21 11.47 3.84
N CYS A 634 -4.89 12.04 2.67
CA CYS A 634 -4.76 11.33 1.41
C CYS A 634 -3.64 10.28 1.45
N LEU A 635 -2.45 10.62 1.98
CA LEU A 635 -1.35 9.67 2.15
C LEU A 635 -1.77 8.46 2.99
N LEU A 636 -2.42 8.69 4.14
CA LEU A 636 -2.90 7.58 4.99
C LEU A 636 -3.93 6.69 4.26
N ALA A 637 -4.81 7.27 3.44
CA ALA A 637 -5.76 6.52 2.63
C ALA A 637 -5.09 5.68 1.53
N VAL A 638 -4.06 6.23 0.87
CA VAL A 638 -3.27 5.53 -0.17
C VAL A 638 -2.44 4.40 0.45
N LEU A 639 -1.84 4.60 1.63
CA LEU A 639 -1.07 3.56 2.34
C LEU A 639 -1.92 2.35 2.79
N ASP A 640 -3.16 2.60 3.20
CA ASP A 640 -4.09 1.54 3.59
C ASP A 640 -4.62 0.76 2.36
N SER A 641 -5.00 1.48 1.30
CA SER A 641 -5.72 0.91 0.14
C SER A 641 -4.86 0.53 -1.07
N LEU A 642 -3.64 1.06 -1.15
CA LEU A 642 -2.77 1.04 -2.35
C LEU A 642 -3.54 1.47 -3.61
N GLN A 643 -4.12 2.67 -3.58
CA GLN A 643 -4.93 3.25 -4.65
C GLN A 643 -4.38 4.61 -5.11
N PRO A 644 -3.47 4.64 -6.11
CA PRO A 644 -2.87 5.88 -6.60
C PRO A 644 -3.86 6.95 -7.09
N HIS A 645 -5.04 6.57 -7.57
CA HIS A 645 -6.07 7.52 -8.02
C HIS A 645 -6.52 8.50 -6.92
N GLN A 646 -6.44 8.11 -5.65
CA GLN A 646 -6.78 9.00 -4.53
C GLN A 646 -5.81 10.19 -4.43
N LEU A 647 -4.54 9.98 -4.79
CA LEU A 647 -3.52 11.05 -4.86
C LEU A 647 -3.72 11.93 -6.09
N CYS A 648 -4.17 11.34 -7.21
CA CYS A 648 -4.55 12.08 -8.41
C CYS A 648 -5.77 12.98 -8.15
N ASP A 649 -6.82 12.43 -7.52
CA ASP A 649 -8.01 13.18 -7.12
C ASP A 649 -7.68 14.29 -6.11
N TYR A 650 -6.78 14.04 -5.15
CA TYR A 650 -6.28 15.08 -4.25
C TYR A 650 -5.61 16.23 -5.03
N LEU A 651 -4.68 15.90 -5.94
CA LEU A 651 -3.90 16.86 -6.72
C LEU A 651 -4.77 17.67 -7.69
N TYR A 652 -5.75 17.03 -8.34
CA TYR A 652 -6.73 17.72 -9.18
C TYR A 652 -7.60 18.69 -8.38
N ASN A 653 -8.11 18.26 -7.22
CA ASN A 653 -8.89 19.13 -6.35
C ASN A 653 -8.06 20.26 -5.71
N LEU A 654 -6.74 20.10 -5.57
CA LEU A 654 -5.83 21.18 -5.17
C LEU A 654 -5.68 22.21 -6.29
N ALA A 655 -5.50 21.77 -7.53
CA ALA A 655 -5.39 22.64 -8.70
C ALA A 655 -6.70 23.42 -8.97
N THR A 656 -7.87 22.79 -8.81
CA THR A 656 -9.17 23.47 -8.95
C THR A 656 -9.42 24.46 -7.81
N SER A 657 -9.15 24.08 -6.55
CA SER A 657 -9.25 24.99 -5.40
C SER A 657 -8.32 26.21 -5.55
N PHE A 658 -7.13 26.00 -6.10
CA PHE A 658 -6.20 27.08 -6.44
C PHE A 658 -6.76 28.00 -7.54
N HIS A 659 -7.39 27.44 -8.57
CA HIS A 659 -8.00 28.22 -9.65
C HIS A 659 -9.12 29.14 -9.15
N ASP A 660 -10.00 28.63 -8.29
CA ASP A 660 -11.12 29.40 -7.69
C ASP A 660 -10.61 30.51 -6.76
N PHE A 661 -9.59 30.20 -5.96
CA PHE A 661 -8.85 31.18 -5.16
C PHE A 661 -8.24 32.27 -6.05
N TYR A 662 -7.39 31.91 -7.03
CA TYR A 662 -6.65 32.87 -7.84
C TYR A 662 -7.55 33.79 -8.68
N THR A 663 -8.68 33.26 -9.17
CA THR A 663 -9.63 34.01 -10.01
C THR A 663 -10.37 35.09 -9.22
N THR A 664 -10.47 34.96 -7.89
CA THR A 664 -11.19 35.93 -7.04
C THR A 664 -10.27 36.75 -6.12
N CYS A 665 -9.19 36.15 -5.62
CA CYS A 665 -8.35 36.69 -4.57
C CYS A 665 -7.05 37.27 -5.16
N TYR A 666 -7.08 38.55 -5.54
CA TYR A 666 -5.93 39.26 -6.12
C TYR A 666 -4.66 39.10 -5.26
N VAL A 667 -3.62 38.45 -5.81
CA VAL A 667 -2.29 38.37 -5.18
C VAL A 667 -1.58 39.72 -5.30
N ILE A 668 -1.66 40.34 -6.47
CA ILE A 668 -1.17 41.69 -6.78
C ILE A 668 -2.40 42.57 -7.03
N HIS A 669 -2.48 43.70 -6.35
CA HIS A 669 -3.41 44.78 -6.64
C HIS A 669 -2.63 45.94 -7.24
N ARG A 670 -3.09 46.48 -8.39
CA ARG A 670 -2.56 47.72 -8.97
C ARG A 670 -3.61 48.80 -8.81
N ASP A 671 -3.25 49.94 -8.25
CA ASP A 671 -4.13 51.11 -8.22
C ASP A 671 -4.12 51.86 -9.56
N ASN A 672 -4.95 52.90 -9.67
CA ASN A 672 -5.07 53.70 -10.90
C ASN A 672 -3.81 54.55 -11.19
N ASP A 673 -2.96 54.77 -10.19
CA ASP A 673 -1.72 55.54 -10.30
C ASP A 673 -0.49 54.65 -10.61
N GLY A 674 -0.70 53.33 -10.67
CA GLY A 674 0.30 52.33 -11.05
C GLY A 674 1.07 51.71 -9.89
N ASN A 675 0.72 51.99 -8.63
CA ASN A 675 1.38 51.39 -7.47
C ASN A 675 0.92 49.93 -7.28
N GLU A 676 1.88 49.04 -7.03
CA GLU A 676 1.59 47.63 -6.75
C GLU A 676 1.51 47.37 -5.24
N THR A 677 0.39 46.81 -4.77
CA THR A 677 0.24 46.27 -3.42
C THR A 677 0.20 44.74 -3.51
N ILE A 678 1.10 44.06 -2.81
CA ILE A 678 1.22 42.60 -2.81
C ILE A 678 0.65 42.03 -1.52
N ASN A 679 -0.31 41.11 -1.64
CA ASN A 679 -0.96 40.45 -0.52
C ASN A 679 -0.10 39.27 -0.04
N MET A 680 0.79 39.52 0.93
CA MET A 680 1.82 38.56 1.37
C MET A 680 1.25 37.21 1.85
N HIS A 681 0.11 37.19 2.54
CA HIS A 681 -0.56 35.92 2.93
C HIS A 681 -1.00 35.09 1.73
N ARG A 682 -1.37 35.73 0.61
CA ARG A 682 -1.68 35.06 -0.66
C ARG A 682 -0.43 34.52 -1.35
N VAL A 683 0.71 35.20 -1.22
CA VAL A 683 2.00 34.67 -1.69
C VAL A 683 2.40 33.41 -0.93
N VAL A 684 2.18 33.37 0.40
CA VAL A 684 2.38 32.15 1.20
C VAL A 684 1.49 31.00 0.71
N LEU A 685 0.21 31.27 0.37
CA LEU A 685 -0.67 30.27 -0.25
C LEU A 685 -0.14 29.78 -1.60
N LEU A 686 0.42 30.65 -2.46
CA LEU A 686 1.05 30.24 -3.72
C LEU A 686 2.24 29.30 -3.48
N ASP A 687 3.17 29.70 -2.61
CA ASP A 687 4.39 28.96 -2.31
C ASP A 687 4.05 27.56 -1.75
N VAL A 688 3.11 27.48 -0.79
CA VAL A 688 2.66 26.20 -0.22
C VAL A 688 1.92 25.35 -1.25
N THR A 689 1.03 25.93 -2.07
CA THR A 689 0.32 25.18 -3.12
C THR A 689 1.30 24.59 -4.14
N ALA A 690 2.31 25.36 -4.57
CA ALA A 690 3.35 24.88 -5.47
C ALA A 690 4.14 23.72 -4.84
N LYS A 691 4.59 23.87 -3.59
CA LYS A 691 5.31 22.82 -2.84
C LYS A 691 4.50 21.53 -2.71
N MET A 692 3.19 21.63 -2.50
CA MET A 692 2.32 20.46 -2.43
C MET A 692 2.11 19.80 -3.80
N MET A 693 1.87 20.57 -4.87
CA MET A 693 1.78 20.03 -6.23
C MET A 693 3.08 19.34 -6.65
N ASP A 694 4.24 19.95 -6.36
CA ASP A 694 5.57 19.38 -6.60
C ASP A 694 5.76 18.04 -5.90
N THR A 695 5.39 17.96 -4.61
CA THR A 695 5.43 16.72 -3.82
C THR A 695 4.53 15.65 -4.44
N CYS A 696 3.30 15.98 -4.82
CA CYS A 696 2.40 15.03 -5.49
C CYS A 696 2.93 14.57 -6.85
N PHE A 697 3.56 15.45 -7.64
CA PHE A 697 4.19 15.09 -8.90
C PHE A 697 5.35 14.10 -8.67
N GLN A 698 6.24 14.37 -7.73
CA GLN A 698 7.35 13.46 -7.39
C GLN A 698 6.85 12.07 -6.95
N LEU A 699 5.77 12.01 -6.15
CA LEU A 699 5.13 10.77 -5.71
C LEU A 699 4.47 9.98 -6.85
N LEU A 700 3.81 10.68 -7.78
CA LEU A 700 3.21 10.10 -8.99
C LEU A 700 4.25 9.80 -10.09
N GLY A 701 5.54 10.09 -9.86
CA GLY A 701 6.61 9.94 -10.83
C GLY A 701 6.48 10.86 -12.05
N LEU A 702 5.87 12.04 -11.88
CA LEU A 702 5.64 13.03 -12.92
C LEU A 702 6.75 14.09 -12.91
N ARG A 703 7.30 14.40 -14.08
CA ARG A 703 8.34 15.42 -14.25
C ARG A 703 7.73 16.82 -14.16
N THR A 704 8.23 17.68 -13.29
CA THR A 704 7.71 19.04 -13.13
C THR A 704 8.19 19.98 -14.25
N ILE A 705 7.32 20.89 -14.68
CA ILE A 705 7.61 21.85 -15.76
C ILE A 705 7.31 23.26 -15.25
N GLU A 706 8.34 24.13 -15.18
CA GLU A 706 8.20 25.50 -14.61
C GLU A 706 7.74 26.57 -15.62
N LYS A 707 7.74 26.24 -16.91
CA LYS A 707 7.27 27.07 -18.02
C LYS A 707 6.49 26.19 -18.98
N MET A 708 5.23 26.51 -19.23
CA MET A 708 4.34 25.74 -20.11
C MET A 708 3.44 26.68 -20.89
#